data_AF-A0A6J8DIV8-F1
#
_entry.id   AF-A0A6J8DIV8-F1
#
_cell.length_a   1.000
_cell.length_b   1.000
_cell.length_c   1.000
_cell.angle_alpha   90.00
_cell.angle_beta   90.00
_cell.angle_gamma   90.00
#
_symmetry.space_group_name_H-M   'P 1'
#
loop_
_entity.id
_entity.type
_entity.pdbx_description
1 polymer ?
#
loop_
_entity_poly.entity_id
_entity_poly.type
_entity_poly.pdbx_seq_one_letter_code
_entity_poly.pdbx_strand_id
1 'polypeptide(L)'
;MAALNNKIIPIEISMRSLKSEAAGPRGRRYSISTRSSSTFSQSDLNEAIMNMLHSAPNQSCRNICVGNPITVIGQRKQMAKMLAVVLFPLLILSTITAVDFSKSLSSYINTNEIADKIDFGVQLGGFLLALQKERDMSSFYLSKIGFDSKRELLLAYPETDGALDNLSSWPVSTSNKQKEFQSREHFVNFLNRHRYELDSNNATATDEISFYSQTIEIFIKWMYDSVSELDTGTIWKTLVGYQELIIASEYIGRERGYGIYYYATGAFMDRKHYLLFMESQDSAKTHFESARMYSVTAYDIFHTFLDAQNQTLRVINDLREDIKANNSSVLEGSLEKAKWWYANMSIYMNVMKYAQKMLTAKINNLLKNNSNADMKEMIIAGVIFSGIVIISPVIIFFVYKLTSNIQKYSLSIAKKTKAVNREKKQSEAVLFQMLPRTVAEDLKQNGSFNAEHFPECTIFQSDMVGFTQLSSNSSPFQVTDMLNTLFSCFDDRISIYDTYKVETVGDGYMVVSGVPRRNGVRHASEIATLSLDLLYHVNKLELPHLSGERYKIRIGCHSGPVVAGVVGSKNPRYCLFGSTVRIVALMESSGETNKIQVSHSTYSLLSAIGGFEMEERQTMTVFMKDELKKHGCSQTTFWLLQKDFQVWEGYSTISEASSFGSSL
;
A
#
# COMPACT_ATOMS: atom_id res chain seq x y z
N MET A 1 -25.79 22.87 54.96
CA MET A 1 -26.78 23.76 54.31
C MET A 1 -26.48 23.81 52.83
N ALA A 2 -27.54 23.89 52.03
CA ALA A 2 -27.56 23.73 50.59
C ALA A 2 -26.84 24.84 49.80
N ALA A 3 -26.65 24.53 48.51
CA ALA A 3 -26.17 25.36 47.40
C ALA A 3 -24.65 25.39 47.18
N LEU A 4 -24.18 24.56 46.23
CA LEU A 4 -23.38 25.03 45.10
C LEU A 4 -23.36 23.98 43.97
N ASN A 5 -23.59 24.48 42.76
CA ASN A 5 -23.84 23.76 41.52
C ASN A 5 -22.63 22.96 41.04
N ASN A 6 -22.81 21.65 40.88
CA ASN A 6 -21.94 20.80 40.07
C ASN A 6 -22.33 20.92 38.58
N LYS A 7 -21.44 21.48 37.76
CA LYS A 7 -21.35 21.16 36.33
C LYS A 7 -20.18 20.21 36.13
N ILE A 8 -20.48 18.91 36.12
CA ILE A 8 -19.62 17.88 35.53
C ILE A 8 -20.49 17.12 34.55
N ILE A 9 -20.12 17.19 33.28
CA ILE A 9 -20.72 16.48 32.15
C ILE A 9 -20.08 15.08 32.10
N PRO A 10 -20.84 13.98 32.23
CA PRO A 10 -20.33 12.65 31.89
C PRO A 10 -20.65 12.35 30.41
N ILE A 11 -19.63 12.09 29.61
CA ILE A 11 -19.77 11.49 28.28
C ILE A 11 -19.71 9.98 28.46
N GLU A 12 -20.87 9.34 28.53
CA GLU A 12 -21.05 7.90 28.41
C GLU A 12 -21.50 7.59 26.98
N ILE A 13 -20.62 6.94 26.20
CA ILE A 13 -20.93 6.48 24.84
C ILE A 13 -21.63 5.13 24.96
N SER A 14 -22.96 5.13 24.80
CA SER A 14 -23.76 3.92 24.65
C SER A 14 -24.11 3.69 23.17
N MET A 15 -23.67 2.55 22.63
CA MET A 15 -24.17 2.00 21.37
C MET A 15 -25.63 1.57 21.55
N ARG A 16 -26.56 2.18 20.82
CA ARG A 16 -27.71 1.55 20.12
C ARG A 16 -28.68 2.62 19.62
N SER A 17 -29.41 2.27 18.55
CA SER A 17 -30.56 2.97 17.99
C SER A 17 -30.28 4.05 16.93
N LEU A 18 -30.12 3.61 15.67
CA LEU A 18 -30.62 4.35 14.52
C LEU A 18 -31.39 3.38 13.62
N LYS A 19 -32.71 3.33 13.83
CA LYS A 19 -33.71 2.86 12.87
C LYS A 19 -34.67 4.03 12.63
N SER A 20 -35.03 4.18 11.35
CA SER A 20 -36.11 4.99 10.77
C SER A 20 -36.05 6.50 10.95
N GLU A 21 -35.74 7.20 9.85
CA GLU A 21 -36.76 8.05 9.22
C GLU A 21 -36.42 8.28 7.75
N ALA A 22 -37.43 8.14 6.90
CA ALA A 22 -37.39 8.25 5.45
C ALA A 22 -38.28 9.41 5.03
N ALA A 23 -37.75 10.33 4.22
CA ALA A 23 -38.49 11.07 3.19
C ALA A 23 -37.49 11.85 2.32
N GLY A 24 -37.50 11.60 1.01
CA GLY A 24 -36.68 12.30 0.01
C GLY A 24 -37.21 13.72 -0.34
N PRO A 25 -36.84 14.34 -1.49
CA PRO A 25 -36.36 13.68 -2.71
C PRO A 25 -35.23 14.40 -3.52
N ARG A 26 -34.79 13.68 -4.56
CA ARG A 26 -34.03 14.10 -5.76
C ARG A 26 -32.50 14.23 -5.63
N GLY A 27 -31.82 13.16 -6.05
CA GLY A 27 -30.40 13.17 -6.39
C GLY A 27 -30.03 11.95 -7.24
N ARG A 28 -29.73 12.21 -8.52
CA ARG A 28 -29.16 11.35 -9.57
C ARG A 28 -28.69 9.94 -9.17
N ARG A 29 -29.28 8.92 -9.81
CA ARG A 29 -28.78 7.54 -9.84
C ARG A 29 -27.36 7.50 -10.42
N TYR A 30 -26.37 7.23 -9.58
CA TYR A 30 -25.16 6.53 -9.99
C TYR A 30 -25.33 5.07 -9.58
N SER A 31 -25.59 4.20 -10.56
CA SER A 31 -25.51 2.76 -10.38
C SER A 31 -24.05 2.38 -10.24
N ILE A 32 -23.59 2.15 -9.01
CA ILE A 32 -22.33 1.46 -8.76
C ILE A 32 -22.61 -0.02 -9.03
N SER A 33 -22.20 -0.49 -10.21
CA SER A 33 -22.10 -1.92 -10.47
C SER A 33 -20.97 -2.47 -9.60
N THR A 34 -21.35 -3.30 -8.64
CA THR A 34 -20.43 -4.22 -7.97
C THR A 34 -19.90 -5.18 -9.03
N ARG A 35 -18.72 -4.87 -9.58
CA ARG A 35 -17.95 -5.84 -10.36
C ARG A 35 -17.56 -6.98 -9.42
N SER A 36 -18.27 -8.09 -9.57
CA SER A 36 -17.82 -9.40 -9.14
C SER A 36 -16.37 -9.58 -9.61
N SER A 37 -15.54 -10.06 -8.69
CA SER A 37 -14.19 -10.55 -8.94
C SER A 37 -14.26 -11.66 -9.98
N SER A 38 -14.17 -11.28 -11.25
CA SER A 38 -14.00 -12.17 -12.38
C SER A 38 -12.64 -12.85 -12.23
N THR A 39 -12.65 -14.15 -12.00
CA THR A 39 -11.53 -15.05 -12.24
C THR A 39 -10.96 -14.73 -13.62
N PHE A 40 -9.76 -14.14 -13.64
CA PHE A 40 -9.07 -13.75 -14.86
C PHE A 40 -8.85 -15.01 -15.71
N SER A 41 -9.51 -15.13 -16.86
CA SER A 41 -9.43 -16.35 -17.67
C SER A 41 -8.07 -16.43 -18.37
N GLN A 42 -7.60 -17.64 -18.66
CA GLN A 42 -6.35 -17.86 -19.42
C GLN A 42 -6.39 -17.14 -20.78
N SER A 43 -7.58 -16.98 -21.38
CA SER A 43 -7.82 -16.21 -22.60
C SER A 43 -7.60 -14.72 -22.42
N ASP A 44 -8.11 -14.11 -21.33
CA ASP A 44 -7.92 -12.68 -21.04
C ASP A 44 -6.44 -12.34 -20.83
N LEU A 45 -5.70 -13.25 -20.18
CA LEU A 45 -4.26 -13.14 -19.99
C LEU A 45 -3.50 -13.23 -21.32
N ASN A 46 -3.88 -14.17 -22.18
CA ASN A 46 -3.25 -14.32 -23.49
C ASN A 46 -3.53 -13.10 -24.39
N GLU A 47 -4.74 -12.56 -24.36
CA GLU A 47 -5.13 -11.36 -25.13
C GLU A 47 -4.42 -10.10 -24.61
N ALA A 48 -4.35 -9.91 -23.28
CA ALA A 48 -3.60 -8.81 -22.68
C ALA A 48 -2.09 -8.89 -22.98
N ILE A 49 -1.50 -10.09 -22.98
CA ILE A 49 -0.09 -10.32 -23.36
C ILE A 49 0.12 -10.02 -24.84
N MET A 50 -0.81 -10.41 -25.72
CA MET A 50 -0.73 -10.10 -27.15
C MET A 50 -0.85 -8.60 -27.42
N ASN A 51 -1.75 -7.89 -26.73
CA ASN A 51 -1.85 -6.43 -26.79
C ASN A 51 -0.57 -5.72 -26.30
N MET A 52 0.11 -6.28 -25.29
CA MET A 52 1.41 -5.79 -24.82
C MET A 52 2.59 -6.11 -25.76
N LEU A 53 2.46 -7.13 -26.60
CA LEU A 53 3.47 -7.48 -27.62
C LEU A 53 3.28 -6.68 -28.92
N HIS A 54 2.04 -6.31 -29.25
CA HIS A 54 1.70 -5.54 -30.46
C HIS A 54 1.79 -4.01 -30.30
N SER A 55 1.89 -3.50 -29.07
CA SER A 55 2.10 -2.07 -28.83
C SER A 55 3.55 -1.66 -29.18
N ALA A 56 3.75 -1.25 -30.43
CA ALA A 56 4.91 -0.45 -30.83
C ALA A 56 4.90 0.89 -30.07
N PRO A 57 6.07 1.49 -29.79
CA PRO A 57 6.21 2.63 -28.90
C PRO A 57 5.86 3.94 -29.63
N ASN A 58 4.63 4.09 -30.10
CA ASN A 58 4.18 5.35 -30.69
C ASN A 58 2.77 5.68 -30.18
N GLN A 59 2.72 6.24 -28.98
CA GLN A 59 1.80 7.33 -28.71
C GLN A 59 2.22 8.09 -27.45
N SER A 60 2.35 9.41 -27.62
CA SER A 60 2.50 10.42 -26.59
C SER A 60 1.56 10.14 -25.42
N CYS A 61 2.11 9.64 -24.31
CA CYS A 61 1.39 9.59 -23.05
C CYS A 61 2.32 10.10 -21.96
N ARG A 62 1.94 11.27 -21.46
CA ARG A 62 2.59 12.11 -20.44
C ARG A 62 2.59 11.47 -19.04
N ASN A 63 2.71 10.15 -18.95
CA ASN A 63 2.62 9.40 -17.71
C ASN A 63 3.95 8.67 -17.45
N ILE A 64 4.66 9.11 -16.44
CA ILE A 64 5.96 8.60 -15.92
C ILE A 64 5.93 7.08 -15.55
N CYS A 65 4.81 6.39 -15.77
CA CYS A 65 4.48 5.13 -15.12
C CYS A 65 4.12 3.94 -16.03
N VAL A 66 4.09 4.06 -17.35
CA VAL A 66 3.75 2.92 -18.25
C VAL A 66 5.02 2.42 -18.94
N GLY A 67 5.71 1.47 -18.32
CA GLY A 67 6.82 0.75 -18.96
C GLY A 67 6.35 -0.66 -19.32
N ASN A 68 6.63 -1.12 -20.54
CA ASN A 68 6.31 -2.49 -20.94
C ASN A 68 7.06 -3.47 -20.02
N PRO A 69 6.35 -4.33 -19.25
CA PRO A 69 6.94 -5.22 -18.24
C PRO A 69 7.84 -6.30 -18.83
N ILE A 70 7.83 -6.46 -20.16
CA ILE A 70 8.68 -7.39 -20.90
C ILE A 70 10.09 -6.80 -21.13
N THR A 71 10.25 -5.47 -21.08
CA THR A 71 11.54 -4.79 -21.27
C THR A 71 12.37 -4.74 -19.99
N VAL A 72 13.70 -4.78 -20.10
CA VAL A 72 14.62 -4.71 -18.94
C VAL A 72 14.40 -3.43 -18.10
N ILE A 73 14.15 -2.30 -18.77
CA ILE A 73 13.86 -1.02 -18.12
C ILE A 73 12.51 -1.06 -17.41
N GLY A 74 11.48 -1.64 -18.05
CA GLY A 74 10.17 -1.85 -17.45
C GLY A 74 10.24 -2.75 -16.21
N GLN A 75 11.02 -3.83 -16.27
CA GLN A 75 11.25 -4.75 -15.14
C GLN A 75 11.88 -4.04 -13.95
N ARG A 76 12.91 -3.22 -14.17
CA ARG A 76 13.56 -2.42 -13.11
C ARG A 76 12.59 -1.41 -12.50
N LYS A 77 11.82 -0.68 -13.33
CA LYS A 77 10.80 0.27 -12.83
C LYS A 77 9.71 -0.44 -12.02
N GLN A 78 9.25 -1.61 -12.46
CA GLN A 78 8.22 -2.37 -11.74
C GLN A 78 8.75 -2.94 -10.42
N MET A 79 10.00 -3.42 -10.39
CA MET A 79 10.66 -3.87 -9.17
C MET A 79 10.83 -2.72 -8.15
N ALA A 80 11.25 -1.54 -8.60
CA ALA A 80 11.34 -0.36 -7.75
C ALA A 80 9.98 0.04 -7.18
N LYS A 81 8.90 0.00 -7.98
CA LYS A 81 7.53 0.25 -7.50
C LYS A 81 7.09 -0.75 -6.43
N MET A 82 7.31 -2.04 -6.66
CA MET A 82 6.94 -3.09 -5.70
C MET A 82 7.70 -2.94 -4.37
N LEU A 83 9.00 -2.61 -4.43
CA LEU A 83 9.80 -2.34 -3.23
C LEU A 83 9.34 -1.07 -2.50
N ALA A 84 9.02 0.00 -3.23
CA ALA A 84 8.55 1.25 -2.64
C ALA A 84 7.21 1.08 -1.90
N VAL A 85 6.28 0.30 -2.45
CA VAL A 85 4.98 -0.02 -1.81
C VAL A 85 5.17 -0.72 -0.46
N VAL A 86 6.23 -1.51 -0.30
CA VAL A 86 6.53 -2.25 0.93
C VAL A 86 7.37 -1.43 1.91
N LEU A 87 8.35 -0.66 1.40
CA LEU A 87 9.21 0.18 2.23
C LEU A 87 8.45 1.35 2.86
N PHE A 88 7.45 1.90 2.18
CA PHE A 88 6.73 3.08 2.67
C PHE A 88 5.98 2.84 3.99
N PRO A 89 5.15 1.78 4.15
CA PRO A 89 4.54 1.44 5.43
C PRO A 89 5.56 1.09 6.52
N LEU A 90 6.66 0.42 6.17
CA LEU A 90 7.73 0.06 7.13
C LEU A 90 8.43 1.30 7.68
N LEU A 91 8.71 2.29 6.81
CA LEU A 91 9.28 3.58 7.23
C LEU A 91 8.30 4.35 8.13
N ILE A 92 7.02 4.41 7.77
CA ILE A 92 6.00 5.06 8.60
C ILE A 92 5.95 4.41 9.98
N LEU A 93 5.84 3.08 10.04
CA LEU A 93 5.77 2.36 11.30
C LEU A 93 7.04 2.54 12.14
N SER A 94 8.22 2.52 11.50
CA SER A 94 9.50 2.80 12.15
C SER A 94 9.57 4.23 12.70
N THR A 95 9.02 5.22 11.99
CA THR A 95 9.01 6.61 12.47
C THR A 95 8.06 6.82 13.65
N ILE A 96 6.86 6.23 13.61
CA ILE A 96 5.88 6.33 14.71
C ILE A 96 6.46 5.72 15.98
N THR A 97 6.99 4.50 15.88
CA THR A 97 7.62 3.81 17.02
C THR A 97 8.82 4.57 17.59
N ALA A 98 9.63 5.21 16.74
CA ALA A 98 10.73 6.06 17.20
C ALA A 98 10.24 7.33 17.93
N VAL A 99 9.16 7.96 17.46
CA VAL A 99 8.55 9.13 18.13
C VAL A 99 7.99 8.73 19.49
N ASP A 100 7.28 7.60 19.58
CA ASP A 100 6.70 7.13 20.85
C ASP A 100 7.80 6.76 21.85
N PHE A 101 8.88 6.11 21.39
CA PHE A 101 10.06 5.86 22.22
C PHE A 101 10.68 7.16 22.74
N SER A 102 10.87 8.16 21.86
CA SER A 102 11.44 9.46 22.24
C SER A 102 10.59 10.19 23.26
N LYS A 103 9.26 10.15 23.12
CA LYS A 103 8.32 10.74 24.09
C LYS A 103 8.40 10.03 25.44
N SER A 104 8.37 8.71 25.43
CA SER A 104 8.46 7.88 26.65
C SER A 104 9.79 8.12 27.38
N LEU A 105 10.90 8.23 26.63
CA LEU A 105 12.20 8.54 27.18
C LEU A 105 12.24 9.94 27.81
N SER A 106 11.67 10.95 27.14
CA SER A 106 11.61 12.31 27.68
C SER A 106 10.76 12.37 28.96
N SER A 107 9.63 11.66 29.01
CA SER A 107 8.77 11.55 30.19
C SER A 107 9.49 10.85 31.35
N TYR A 108 10.21 9.76 31.05
CA TYR A 108 11.00 9.02 32.03
C TYR A 108 12.11 9.89 32.65
N ILE A 109 12.86 10.62 31.83
CA ILE A 109 13.91 11.54 32.30
C ILE A 109 13.30 12.64 33.18
N ASN A 110 12.22 13.28 32.74
CA ASN A 110 11.54 14.33 33.52
C ASN A 110 11.02 13.79 34.86
N THR A 111 10.45 12.58 34.88
CA THR A 111 9.97 11.93 36.12
C THR A 111 11.10 11.68 37.11
N ASN A 112 12.28 11.26 36.64
CA ASN A 112 13.46 11.08 37.50
C ASN A 112 14.02 12.43 38.00
N GLU A 113 14.05 13.47 37.16
CA GLU A 113 14.45 14.81 37.59
C GLU A 113 13.52 15.35 38.69
N ILE A 114 12.21 15.13 38.56
CA ILE A 114 11.23 15.48 39.60
C ILE A 114 11.51 14.69 40.89
N ALA A 115 11.86 13.40 40.80
CA ALA A 115 12.19 12.59 41.97
C ALA A 115 13.42 13.12 42.72
N ASP A 116 14.49 13.46 42.00
CA ASP A 116 15.71 14.01 42.59
C ASP A 116 15.46 15.35 43.28
N LYS A 117 14.66 16.24 42.65
CA LYS A 117 14.30 17.53 43.26
C LYS A 117 13.40 17.39 44.49
N ILE A 118 12.56 16.35 44.56
CA ILE A 118 11.75 16.07 45.75
C ILE A 118 12.61 15.50 46.88
N ASP A 119 13.55 14.61 46.57
CA ASP A 119 14.48 14.09 47.58
C ASP A 119 15.29 15.24 48.20
N PHE A 120 15.78 16.16 47.36
CA PHE A 120 16.36 17.42 47.82
C PHE A 120 15.40 18.24 48.69
N GLY A 121 14.14 18.40 48.27
CA GLY A 121 13.11 19.10 49.06
C GLY A 121 12.88 18.49 50.45
N VAL A 122 12.95 17.16 50.57
CA VAL A 122 12.82 16.44 51.84
C VAL A 122 14.04 16.68 52.74
N GLN A 123 15.24 16.58 52.18
CA GLN A 123 16.49 16.89 52.90
C GLN A 123 16.48 18.34 53.39
N LEU A 124 16.05 19.27 52.52
CA LEU A 124 15.91 20.68 52.84
C LEU A 124 14.88 20.91 53.95
N GLY A 125 13.73 20.24 53.92
CA GLY A 125 12.74 20.29 55.00
C GLY A 125 13.32 19.83 56.35
N GLY A 126 14.19 18.81 56.35
CA GLY A 126 14.93 18.38 57.54
C GLY A 126 15.89 19.45 58.08
N PHE A 127 16.61 20.12 57.18
CA PHE A 127 17.48 21.25 57.51
C PHE A 127 16.71 22.47 58.05
N LEU A 128 15.57 22.82 57.45
CA LEU A 128 14.70 23.88 57.94
C LEU A 128 14.22 23.61 59.37
N LEU A 129 13.83 22.37 59.68
CA LEU A 129 13.45 21.98 61.05
C LEU A 129 14.60 22.13 62.06
N ALA A 130 15.84 21.87 61.64
CA ALA A 130 17.01 22.06 62.49
C ALA A 130 17.29 23.55 62.75
N LEU A 131 17.22 24.40 61.72
CA LEU A 131 17.30 25.86 61.87
C LEU A 131 16.20 26.42 62.78
N GLN A 132 14.97 25.92 62.67
CA GLN A 132 13.88 26.31 63.56
C GLN A 132 14.14 25.91 65.01
N LYS A 133 14.73 24.72 65.24
CA LYS A 133 15.11 24.29 66.59
C LYS A 133 16.22 25.18 67.14
N GLU A 134 17.23 25.51 66.33
CA GLU A 134 18.31 26.43 66.70
C GLU A 134 17.76 27.81 67.06
N ARG A 135 16.87 28.38 66.23
CA ARG A 135 16.13 29.63 66.52
C ARG A 135 15.45 29.61 67.87
N ASP A 136 14.71 28.54 68.16
CA ASP A 136 13.92 28.44 69.38
C ASP A 136 14.83 28.31 70.61
N MET A 137 15.94 27.58 70.50
CA MET A 137 16.95 27.49 71.57
C MET A 137 17.68 28.82 71.79
N SER A 138 17.98 29.57 70.73
CA SER A 138 18.54 30.93 70.82
C SER A 138 17.57 31.88 71.52
N SER A 139 16.27 31.79 71.21
CA SER A 139 15.22 32.56 71.89
C SER A 139 15.12 32.23 73.37
N PHE A 140 15.19 30.95 73.76
CA PHE A 140 15.25 30.53 75.16
C PHE A 140 16.47 31.11 75.88
N TYR A 141 17.66 31.05 75.25
CA TYR A 141 18.91 31.55 75.81
C TYR A 141 18.87 33.07 76.05
N LEU A 142 18.42 33.84 75.07
CA LEU A 142 18.39 35.30 75.14
C LEU A 142 17.24 35.89 75.97
N SER A 143 16.19 35.12 76.25
CA SER A 143 15.07 35.57 77.09
C SER A 143 15.39 35.62 78.60
N LYS A 144 16.69 35.56 78.97
CA LYS A 144 17.25 35.82 80.31
C LYS A 144 16.68 34.98 81.48
N ILE A 145 16.26 33.74 81.23
CA ILE A 145 15.94 32.77 82.30
C ILE A 145 16.83 31.52 82.21
N GLY A 146 18.13 31.67 82.47
CA GLY A 146 18.98 30.61 83.03
C GLY A 146 20.10 30.04 82.15
N PHE A 147 21.23 29.76 82.81
CA PHE A 147 22.45 29.09 82.32
C PHE A 147 22.19 27.74 81.62
N ASP A 148 21.08 27.06 81.95
CA ASP A 148 20.73 25.74 81.43
C ASP A 148 20.35 25.74 79.94
N SER A 149 19.81 26.85 79.44
CA SER A 149 19.38 27.01 78.03
C SER A 149 20.55 27.08 77.05
N LYS A 150 21.72 27.57 77.48
CA LYS A 150 22.94 27.62 76.64
C LYS A 150 23.40 26.22 76.26
N ARG A 151 23.26 25.23 77.16
CA ARG A 151 23.59 23.84 76.86
C ARG A 151 22.69 23.26 75.77
N GLU A 152 21.39 23.53 75.84
CA GLU A 152 20.41 23.06 74.84
C GLU A 152 20.66 23.70 73.46
N LEU A 153 21.05 24.98 73.43
CA LEU A 153 21.47 25.67 72.22
C LEU A 153 22.75 25.08 71.60
N LEU A 154 23.79 24.83 72.41
CA LEU A 154 25.04 24.23 71.92
C LEU A 154 24.84 22.80 71.38
N LEU A 155 23.82 22.09 71.84
CA LEU A 155 23.43 20.78 71.29
C LEU A 155 22.64 20.90 69.98
N ALA A 156 21.98 22.04 69.72
CA ALA A 156 21.26 22.26 68.47
C ALA A 156 22.20 22.56 67.29
N TYR A 157 23.34 23.22 67.52
CA TYR A 157 24.33 23.52 66.47
C TYR A 157 24.80 22.29 65.66
N PRO A 158 25.28 21.20 66.28
CA PRO A 158 25.69 20.01 65.52
C PRO A 158 24.52 19.31 64.80
N GLU A 159 23.28 19.45 65.29
CA GLU A 159 22.10 18.94 64.57
C GLU A 159 21.84 19.72 63.28
N THR A 160 21.95 21.06 63.34
CA THR A 160 21.84 21.93 62.16
C THR A 160 22.97 21.67 61.17
N ASP A 161 24.21 21.55 61.65
CA ASP A 161 25.38 21.31 60.80
C ASP A 161 25.28 19.93 60.13
N GLY A 162 24.87 18.90 60.87
CA GLY A 162 24.62 17.58 60.30
C GLY A 162 23.48 17.57 59.27
N ALA A 163 22.41 18.34 59.48
CA ALA A 163 21.33 18.46 58.52
C ALA A 163 21.74 19.23 57.25
N LEU A 164 22.63 20.22 57.40
CA LEU A 164 23.23 20.98 56.32
C LEU A 164 24.18 20.12 55.47
N ASP A 165 24.98 19.28 56.13
CA ASP A 165 25.91 18.35 55.46
C ASP A 165 25.18 17.28 54.65
N ASN A 166 24.02 16.84 55.14
CA ASN A 166 23.14 15.87 54.47
C ASN A 166 22.45 16.40 53.20
N LEU A 167 22.55 17.70 52.90
CA LEU A 167 22.04 18.22 51.63
C LEU A 167 22.87 17.67 50.46
N SER A 168 22.20 17.01 49.52
CA SER A 168 22.82 16.44 48.31
C SER A 168 23.32 17.51 47.33
N SER A 169 22.62 18.64 47.25
CA SER A 169 22.95 19.77 46.36
C SER A 169 22.85 21.12 47.08
N TRP A 170 23.63 22.11 46.64
CA TRP A 170 23.43 23.50 47.09
C TRP A 170 22.53 24.24 46.09
N PRO A 171 21.37 24.76 46.51
CA PRO A 171 20.48 25.52 45.63
C PRO A 171 21.11 26.87 45.27
N VAL A 172 21.54 27.04 44.02
CA VAL A 172 22.02 28.34 43.51
C VAL A 172 20.84 29.05 42.88
N SER A 173 20.14 29.89 43.65
CA SER A 173 19.13 30.76 43.06
C SER A 173 19.80 31.92 42.33
N THR A 174 19.55 32.02 41.03
CA THR A 174 19.93 33.19 40.22
C THR A 174 19.27 34.49 40.71
N SER A 175 18.21 34.38 41.53
CA SER A 175 17.46 35.52 42.06
C SER A 175 18.05 36.10 43.36
N ASN A 176 18.79 35.31 44.16
CA ASN A 176 19.35 35.80 45.41
C ASN A 176 20.75 36.38 45.18
N LYS A 177 20.90 37.69 45.40
CA LYS A 177 22.18 38.42 45.27
C LYS A 177 23.03 38.42 46.54
N GLN A 178 22.52 37.88 47.65
CA GLN A 178 23.27 37.80 48.91
C GLN A 178 24.44 36.83 48.75
N LYS A 179 25.64 37.25 49.18
CA LYS A 179 26.90 36.52 48.94
C LYS A 179 26.99 35.28 49.83
N GLU A 180 26.40 35.37 51.01
CA GLU A 180 26.34 34.38 52.08
C GLU A 180 25.61 33.12 51.61
N PHE A 181 24.68 33.25 50.66
CA PHE A 181 23.84 32.18 50.15
C PHE A 181 24.34 31.57 48.83
N GLN A 182 25.45 32.06 48.26
CA GLN A 182 25.97 31.60 46.97
C GLN A 182 26.62 30.22 47.02
N SER A 183 27.18 29.82 48.16
CA SER A 183 27.81 28.53 48.35
C SER A 183 27.55 28.00 49.76
N ARG A 184 27.62 26.68 49.90
CA ARG A 184 27.52 26.02 51.22
C ARG A 184 28.54 26.59 52.20
N GLU A 185 29.79 26.77 51.76
CA GLU A 185 30.87 27.29 52.60
C GLU A 185 30.59 28.72 53.07
N HIS A 186 30.12 29.60 52.19
CA HIS A 186 29.76 30.96 52.57
C HIS A 186 28.62 30.99 53.59
N PHE A 187 27.64 30.10 53.44
CA PHE A 187 26.51 30.02 54.36
C PHE A 187 26.93 29.47 55.73
N VAL A 188 27.76 28.42 55.76
CA VAL A 188 28.36 27.90 57.00
C VAL A 188 29.12 29.00 57.73
N ASN A 189 29.94 29.77 57.00
CA ASN A 189 30.70 30.88 57.58
C ASN A 189 29.79 32.02 58.08
N PHE A 190 28.70 32.29 57.37
CA PHE A 190 27.68 33.26 57.80
C PHE A 190 26.98 32.81 59.09
N LEU A 191 26.55 31.55 59.15
CA LEU A 191 25.88 30.98 60.32
C LEU A 191 26.82 30.90 61.53
N ASN A 192 28.06 30.45 61.33
CA ASN A 192 29.05 30.37 62.41
C ASN A 192 29.46 31.74 62.96
N ARG A 193 29.53 32.76 62.09
CA ARG A 193 29.76 34.13 62.52
C ARG A 193 28.62 34.64 63.40
N HIS A 194 27.37 34.40 62.97
CA HIS A 194 26.18 34.75 63.75
C HIS A 194 26.20 34.08 65.13
N ARG A 195 26.50 32.77 65.19
CA ARG A 195 26.64 32.02 66.46
C ARG A 195 27.71 32.59 67.39
N TYR A 196 28.85 33.04 66.84
CA TYR A 196 29.94 33.65 67.62
C TYR A 196 29.56 35.03 68.18
N GLU A 197 28.81 35.81 67.40
CA GLU A 197 28.43 37.18 67.75
C GLU A 197 27.22 37.27 68.70
N LEU A 198 26.55 36.14 68.96
CA LEU A 198 25.35 36.05 69.81
C LEU A 198 25.53 36.71 71.19
N ASP A 199 26.67 36.46 71.84
CA ASP A 199 26.98 37.01 73.17
C ASP A 199 27.56 38.43 73.11
N SER A 200 28.21 38.82 72.00
CA SER A 200 28.92 40.11 71.88
C SER A 200 28.05 41.27 71.41
N ASN A 201 26.99 41.00 70.65
CA ASN A 201 26.16 42.03 70.00
C ASN A 201 24.94 42.48 70.82
N ASN A 202 24.77 42.04 72.06
CA ASN A 202 23.56 42.26 72.87
C ASN A 202 22.27 41.90 72.10
N ALA A 203 22.31 40.80 71.31
CA ALA A 203 21.18 40.35 70.52
C ALA A 203 19.95 40.08 71.42
N THR A 204 18.76 40.42 70.93
CA THR A 204 17.51 40.08 71.61
C THR A 204 16.94 38.78 71.07
N ALA A 205 16.11 38.08 71.87
CA ALA A 205 15.41 36.89 71.40
C ALA A 205 14.56 37.15 70.13
N THR A 206 14.04 38.36 69.98
CA THR A 206 13.29 38.78 68.79
C THR A 206 14.16 39.02 67.56
N ASP A 207 15.41 39.47 67.74
CA ASP A 207 16.38 39.59 66.66
C ASP A 207 16.77 38.20 66.13
N GLU A 208 16.98 37.23 67.01
CA GLU A 208 17.24 35.83 66.64
C GLU A 208 16.06 35.21 65.91
N ILE A 209 14.83 35.41 66.40
CA ILE A 209 13.63 34.95 65.71
C ILE A 209 13.59 35.53 64.29
N SER A 210 13.92 36.80 64.12
CA SER A 210 13.93 37.45 62.80
C SER A 210 15.05 36.92 61.90
N PHE A 211 16.28 36.77 62.40
CA PHE A 211 17.44 36.28 61.67
C PHE A 211 17.20 34.88 61.05
N TYR A 212 16.79 33.92 61.88
CA TYR A 212 16.54 32.55 61.39
C TYR A 212 15.31 32.51 60.50
N SER A 213 14.25 33.27 60.80
CA SER A 213 13.05 33.28 59.97
C SER A 213 13.33 33.83 58.56
N GLN A 214 14.11 34.91 58.43
CA GLN A 214 14.55 35.44 57.13
C GLN A 214 15.44 34.44 56.38
N THR A 215 16.33 33.75 57.11
CA THR A 215 17.18 32.70 56.54
C THR A 215 16.33 31.55 56.00
N ILE A 216 15.35 31.06 56.77
CA ILE A 216 14.45 29.98 56.38
C ILE A 216 13.58 30.38 55.18
N GLU A 217 13.04 31.60 55.15
CA GLU A 217 12.26 32.11 54.02
C GLU A 217 13.03 32.05 52.69
N ILE A 218 14.33 32.33 52.68
CA ILE A 218 15.18 32.21 51.49
C ILE A 218 15.21 30.78 50.98
N PHE A 219 15.42 29.80 51.87
CA PHE A 219 15.43 28.39 51.52
C PHE A 219 14.05 27.87 51.08
N ILE A 220 12.97 28.34 51.72
CA ILE A 220 11.59 28.02 51.30
C ILE A 220 11.32 28.57 49.88
N LYS A 221 11.75 29.80 49.59
CA LYS A 221 11.64 30.37 48.25
C LYS A 221 12.41 29.55 47.23
N TRP A 222 13.62 29.11 47.56
CA TRP A 222 14.40 28.25 46.67
C TRP A 222 13.72 26.91 46.39
N MET A 223 13.10 26.30 47.40
CA MET A 223 12.29 25.09 47.21
C MET A 223 11.09 25.36 46.31
N TYR A 224 10.43 26.50 46.49
CA TYR A 224 9.31 26.91 45.65
C TYR A 224 9.74 27.04 44.18
N ASP A 225 10.80 27.81 43.92
CA ASP A 225 11.35 28.02 42.59
C ASP A 225 11.73 26.68 41.94
N SER A 226 12.46 25.82 42.67
CA SER A 226 12.94 24.51 42.18
C SER A 226 11.82 23.57 41.72
N VAL A 227 10.68 23.61 42.39
CA VAL A 227 9.50 22.77 42.07
C VAL A 227 8.61 23.43 41.02
N SER A 228 8.54 24.77 40.98
CA SER A 228 7.73 25.52 40.03
C SER A 228 8.25 25.49 38.60
N GLU A 229 9.56 25.29 38.42
CA GLU A 229 10.21 25.17 37.10
C GLU A 229 9.94 23.83 36.40
N LEU A 230 9.29 22.87 37.07
CA LEU A 230 9.07 21.51 36.58
C LEU A 230 7.70 21.33 35.91
N ASP A 231 7.67 20.60 34.79
CA ASP A 231 6.41 20.07 34.24
C ASP A 231 5.94 18.87 35.07
N THR A 232 5.12 19.17 36.09
CA THR A 232 4.74 18.22 37.15
C THR A 232 3.48 17.41 36.83
N GLY A 233 2.89 17.59 35.64
CA GLY A 233 1.81 16.75 35.11
C GLY A 233 0.68 16.49 36.09
N THR A 234 0.44 15.23 36.49
CA THR A 234 -0.63 14.84 37.43
C THR A 234 -0.23 14.98 38.91
N ILE A 235 1.05 15.21 39.19
CA ILE A 235 1.63 15.23 40.54
C ILE A 235 1.57 16.63 41.15
N TRP A 236 1.41 17.67 40.31
CA TRP A 236 1.41 19.08 40.70
C TRP A 236 0.54 19.40 41.92
N LYS A 237 -0.68 18.85 42.00
CA LYS A 237 -1.59 19.09 43.13
C LYS A 237 -0.99 18.60 44.45
N THR A 238 -0.40 17.40 44.44
CA THR A 238 0.18 16.82 45.65
C THR A 238 1.46 17.57 46.05
N LEU A 239 2.23 18.07 45.07
CA LEU A 239 3.41 18.90 45.28
C LEU A 239 3.08 20.27 45.87
N VAL A 240 2.07 20.95 45.34
CA VAL A 240 1.59 22.22 45.91
C VAL A 240 1.10 22.00 47.33
N GLY A 241 0.32 20.94 47.58
CA GLY A 241 -0.09 20.59 48.95
C GLY A 241 1.09 20.34 49.90
N TYR A 242 2.20 19.79 49.41
CA TYR A 242 3.44 19.61 50.19
C TYR A 242 4.16 20.94 50.45
N GLN A 243 4.26 21.83 49.46
CA GLN A 243 4.88 23.15 49.62
C GLN A 243 4.11 24.03 50.60
N GLU A 244 2.79 24.08 50.46
CA GLU A 244 1.90 24.81 51.38
C GLU A 244 2.08 24.32 52.83
N LEU A 245 2.29 23.01 53.01
CA LEU A 245 2.52 22.42 54.32
C LEU A 245 3.88 22.79 54.93
N ILE A 246 4.92 22.99 54.10
CA ILE A 246 6.23 23.48 54.56
C ILE A 246 6.13 24.95 54.99
N ILE A 247 5.45 25.78 54.19
CA ILE A 247 5.23 27.19 54.52
C ILE A 247 4.41 27.31 55.81
N ALA A 248 3.33 26.54 55.95
CA ALA A 248 2.54 26.48 57.18
C ALA A 248 3.42 26.08 58.38
N SER A 249 4.29 25.08 58.21
CA SER A 249 5.21 24.64 59.26
C SER A 249 6.20 25.72 59.70
N GLU A 250 6.65 26.60 58.80
CA GLU A 250 7.49 27.74 59.17
C GLU A 250 6.73 28.78 59.99
N TYR A 251 5.52 29.15 59.56
CA TYR A 251 4.71 30.08 60.33
C TYR A 251 4.32 29.54 61.71
N ILE A 252 4.06 28.24 61.85
CA ILE A 252 3.87 27.57 63.16
C ILE A 252 5.15 27.65 63.99
N GLY A 253 6.32 27.46 63.37
CA GLY A 253 7.61 27.64 64.03
C GLY A 253 7.81 29.07 64.54
N ARG A 254 7.47 30.08 63.72
CA ARG A 254 7.55 31.50 64.09
C ARG A 254 6.59 31.84 65.23
N GLU A 255 5.36 31.33 65.17
CA GLU A 255 4.37 31.41 66.26
C GLU A 255 4.95 30.80 67.55
N ARG A 256 5.58 29.62 67.46
CA ARG A 256 6.24 28.98 68.59
C ARG A 256 7.34 29.87 69.18
N GLY A 257 8.23 30.42 68.35
CA GLY A 257 9.29 31.32 68.77
C GLY A 257 8.81 32.57 69.51
N TYR A 258 7.79 33.26 68.99
CA TYR A 258 7.22 34.44 69.66
C TYR A 258 6.45 34.09 70.93
N GLY A 259 5.81 32.93 71.02
CA GLY A 259 5.19 32.47 72.25
C GLY A 259 6.22 32.09 73.33
N ILE A 260 7.38 31.55 72.97
CA ILE A 260 8.52 31.36 73.90
C ILE A 260 8.93 32.71 74.47
N TYR A 261 9.15 33.70 73.60
CA TYR A 261 9.50 35.05 74.01
C TYR A 261 8.45 35.66 74.94
N TYR A 262 7.15 35.54 74.61
CA TYR A 262 6.06 36.04 75.44
C TYR A 262 6.08 35.43 76.85
N TYR A 263 6.11 34.10 76.96
CA TYR A 263 6.06 33.44 78.27
C TYR A 263 7.35 33.63 79.07
N ALA A 264 8.51 33.73 78.39
CA ALA A 264 9.79 33.97 79.06
C ALA A 264 9.93 35.41 79.55
N THR A 265 9.37 36.40 78.86
CA THR A 265 9.44 37.82 79.25
C THR A 265 8.23 38.32 80.04
N GLY A 266 7.12 37.57 80.01
CA GLY A 266 5.86 37.87 80.69
C GLY A 266 4.84 38.63 79.82
N ALA A 267 5.30 39.43 78.84
CA ALA A 267 4.43 40.18 77.94
C ALA A 267 5.15 40.59 76.64
N PHE A 268 4.40 40.94 75.60
CA PHE A 268 4.98 41.63 74.44
C PHE A 268 5.27 43.09 74.78
N MET A 269 6.55 43.43 74.94
CA MET A 269 7.01 44.80 75.23
C MET A 269 6.79 45.80 74.08
N ASP A 270 6.72 45.30 72.83
CA ASP A 270 6.46 46.09 71.63
C ASP A 270 5.26 45.50 70.87
N ARG A 271 4.36 46.37 70.40
CA ARG A 271 3.23 46.03 69.54
C ARG A 271 3.68 45.29 68.27
N LYS A 272 4.88 45.57 67.75
CA LYS A 272 5.44 44.87 66.60
C LYS A 272 5.49 43.36 66.79
N HIS A 273 5.98 42.90 67.95
CA HIS A 273 6.13 41.46 68.25
C HIS A 273 4.77 40.76 68.41
N TYR A 274 3.80 41.43 69.00
CA TYR A 274 2.42 40.95 69.06
C TYR A 274 1.82 40.78 67.65
N LEU A 275 2.00 41.76 66.77
CA LEU A 275 1.50 41.68 65.39
C LEU A 275 2.15 40.54 64.61
N LEU A 276 3.46 40.33 64.77
CA LEU A 276 4.18 39.23 64.13
C LEU A 276 3.71 37.85 64.64
N PHE A 277 3.38 37.73 65.93
CA PHE A 277 2.73 36.51 66.46
C PHE A 277 1.37 36.26 65.81
N MET A 278 0.52 37.30 65.74
CA MET A 278 -0.82 37.19 65.13
C MET A 278 -0.75 36.85 63.63
N GLU A 279 0.15 37.49 62.89
CA GLU A 279 0.40 37.22 61.48
C GLU A 279 0.87 35.77 61.26
N SER A 280 1.76 35.28 62.14
CA SER A 280 2.26 33.91 62.06
C SER A 280 1.13 32.89 62.22
N GLN A 281 0.24 33.10 63.20
CA GLN A 281 -0.91 32.22 63.41
C GLN A 281 -1.89 32.21 62.22
N ASP A 282 -2.22 33.39 61.70
CA ASP A 282 -3.18 33.51 60.59
C ASP A 282 -2.61 32.95 59.28
N SER A 283 -1.33 33.24 59.00
CA SER A 283 -0.62 32.72 57.83
C SER A 283 -0.48 31.20 57.90
N ALA A 284 -0.10 30.65 59.07
CA ALA A 284 -0.05 29.21 59.28
C ALA A 284 -1.39 28.54 58.94
N LYS A 285 -2.50 29.09 59.46
CA LYS A 285 -3.84 28.57 59.19
C LYS A 285 -4.21 28.63 57.71
N THR A 286 -3.89 29.74 57.03
CA THR A 286 -4.21 29.94 55.62
C THR A 286 -3.47 28.97 54.71
N HIS A 287 -2.16 28.82 54.90
CA HIS A 287 -1.35 27.86 54.17
C HIS A 287 -1.76 26.41 54.48
N PHE A 288 -2.13 26.14 55.73
CA PHE A 288 -2.67 24.85 56.14
C PHE A 288 -3.97 24.48 55.42
N GLU A 289 -4.94 25.41 55.35
CA GLU A 289 -6.18 25.17 54.60
C GLU A 289 -5.91 24.99 53.11
N SER A 290 -4.96 25.74 52.56
CA SER A 290 -4.51 25.59 51.17
C SER A 290 -3.94 24.17 50.92
N ALA A 291 -3.08 23.67 51.81
CA ALA A 291 -2.55 22.30 51.73
C ALA A 291 -3.65 21.23 51.72
N ARG A 292 -4.71 21.41 52.52
CA ARG A 292 -5.86 20.49 52.58
C ARG A 292 -6.68 20.48 51.28
N MET A 293 -6.80 21.63 50.62
CA MET A 293 -7.53 21.75 49.35
C MET A 293 -6.79 21.08 48.20
N TYR A 294 -5.46 21.12 48.19
CA TYR A 294 -4.63 20.53 47.14
C TYR A 294 -4.32 19.04 47.36
N SER A 295 -4.38 18.55 48.60
CA SER A 295 -4.10 17.14 48.91
C SER A 295 -5.08 16.51 49.88
N VAL A 296 -5.83 15.51 49.38
CA VAL A 296 -6.69 14.64 50.20
C VAL A 296 -5.91 13.95 51.33
N THR A 297 -4.65 13.58 51.07
CA THR A 297 -3.82 12.94 52.08
C THR A 297 -3.46 13.90 53.21
N ALA A 298 -3.26 15.18 52.91
CA ALA A 298 -3.11 16.19 53.95
C ALA A 298 -4.41 16.30 54.77
N TYR A 299 -5.56 16.41 54.09
CA TYR A 299 -6.87 16.46 54.74
C TYR A 299 -7.10 15.30 55.71
N ASP A 300 -6.88 14.05 55.29
CA ASP A 300 -7.14 12.85 56.10
C ASP A 300 -6.25 12.77 57.34
N ILE A 301 -4.95 13.07 57.20
CA ILE A 301 -3.98 13.04 58.30
C ILE A 301 -4.38 14.06 59.36
N PHE A 302 -4.77 15.26 58.93
CA PHE A 302 -5.16 16.30 59.85
C PHE A 302 -6.52 16.04 60.47
N HIS A 303 -7.50 15.53 59.73
CA HIS A 303 -8.78 15.13 60.32
C HIS A 303 -8.55 14.09 61.42
N THR A 304 -7.74 13.08 61.15
CA THR A 304 -7.40 12.03 62.12
C THR A 304 -6.64 12.61 63.33
N PHE A 305 -5.70 13.53 63.11
CA PHE A 305 -4.97 14.18 64.19
C PHE A 305 -5.87 15.08 65.05
N LEU A 306 -6.70 15.92 64.43
CA LEU A 306 -7.64 16.81 65.13
C LEU A 306 -8.61 16.00 66.01
N ASP A 307 -9.05 14.85 65.54
CA ASP A 307 -9.89 13.93 66.31
C ASP A 307 -9.11 13.25 67.44
N ALA A 308 -7.91 12.74 67.17
CA ALA A 308 -7.10 11.99 68.14
C ALA A 308 -6.44 12.85 69.22
N GLN A 309 -6.18 14.14 68.94
CA GLN A 309 -5.41 15.06 69.79
C GLN A 309 -6.20 16.31 70.15
N ASN A 310 -7.53 16.17 70.25
CA ASN A 310 -8.46 17.25 70.60
C ASN A 310 -8.07 17.96 71.90
N GLN A 311 -7.60 17.22 72.92
CA GLN A 311 -7.16 17.81 74.19
C GLN A 311 -5.91 18.69 74.04
N THR A 312 -4.90 18.24 73.30
CA THR A 312 -3.67 19.02 73.02
C THR A 312 -3.99 20.29 72.23
N LEU A 313 -4.89 20.21 71.24
CA LEU A 313 -5.30 21.36 70.45
C LEU A 313 -6.07 22.40 71.28
N ARG A 314 -6.91 21.94 72.23
CA ARG A 314 -7.58 22.83 73.20
C ARG A 314 -6.56 23.57 74.05
N VAL A 315 -5.58 22.86 74.62
CA VAL A 315 -4.49 23.46 75.42
C VAL A 315 -3.72 24.51 74.62
N ILE A 316 -3.38 24.23 73.35
CA ILE A 316 -2.70 25.19 72.48
C ILE A 316 -3.58 26.44 72.26
N ASN A 317 -4.88 26.26 72.03
CA ASN A 317 -5.79 27.39 71.84
C ASN A 317 -5.97 28.23 73.11
N ASP A 318 -6.06 27.60 74.28
CA ASP A 318 -6.11 28.30 75.56
C ASP A 318 -4.83 29.15 75.76
N LEU A 319 -3.66 28.55 75.51
CA LEU A 319 -2.37 29.27 75.56
C LEU A 319 -2.27 30.40 74.52
N ARG A 320 -2.94 30.28 73.37
CA ARG A 320 -3.00 31.35 72.36
C ARG A 320 -3.89 32.50 72.82
N GLU A 321 -5.01 32.22 73.46
CA GLU A 321 -5.88 33.26 74.04
C GLU A 321 -5.18 34.01 75.18
N ASP A 322 -4.39 33.31 76.00
CA ASP A 322 -3.52 33.92 77.01
C ASP A 322 -2.51 34.90 76.39
N ILE A 323 -1.89 34.52 75.27
CA ILE A 323 -0.96 35.39 74.53
C ILE A 323 -1.70 36.59 73.91
N LYS A 324 -2.89 36.38 73.35
CA LYS A 324 -3.72 37.43 72.73
C LYS A 324 -4.21 38.47 73.73
N ALA A 325 -4.51 38.05 74.95
CA ALA A 325 -4.92 38.95 76.03
C ALA A 325 -3.78 39.92 76.41
N ASN A 326 -2.52 39.54 76.20
CA ASN A 326 -1.29 40.33 76.42
C ASN A 326 -1.32 41.13 77.73
N ASN A 327 -1.77 40.50 78.82
CA ASN A 327 -1.96 41.18 80.10
C ASN A 327 -0.64 41.33 80.86
N SER A 328 0.06 42.44 80.60
CA SER A 328 1.36 42.79 81.21
C SER A 328 1.35 42.95 82.73
N SER A 329 0.18 43.08 83.35
CA SER A 329 0.06 43.32 84.80
C SER A 329 0.03 42.04 85.66
N VAL A 330 -0.03 40.85 85.05
CA VAL A 330 -0.33 39.57 85.76
C VAL A 330 0.78 38.51 85.62
N LEU A 331 1.71 38.64 84.69
CA LEU A 331 2.71 37.60 84.39
C LEU A 331 4.14 38.10 84.62
N GLU A 332 4.77 37.67 85.72
CA GLU A 332 6.23 37.57 85.76
C GLU A 332 6.66 36.47 84.77
N GLY A 333 7.69 36.74 83.97
CA GLY A 333 8.21 35.79 82.98
C GLY A 333 8.53 34.43 83.60
N SER A 334 8.09 33.34 82.96
CA SER A 334 8.21 31.98 83.47
C SER A 334 8.81 31.04 82.43
N LEU A 335 10.02 30.52 82.73
CA LEU A 335 10.67 29.51 81.90
C LEU A 335 9.84 28.23 81.78
N GLU A 336 9.15 27.83 82.85
CA GLU A 336 8.31 26.64 82.85
C GLU A 336 7.14 26.77 81.88
N LYS A 337 6.46 27.93 81.87
CA LYS A 337 5.39 28.20 80.89
C LYS A 337 5.92 28.28 79.46
N ALA A 338 7.11 28.86 79.25
CA ALA A 338 7.75 28.90 77.94
C ALA A 338 8.12 27.49 77.43
N LYS A 339 8.65 26.63 78.31
CA LYS A 339 8.91 25.20 78.02
C LYS A 339 7.61 24.44 77.74
N TRP A 340 6.54 24.72 78.48
CA TRP A 340 5.23 24.11 78.28
C TRP A 340 4.61 24.49 76.92
N TRP A 341 4.68 25.77 76.55
CA TRP A 341 4.29 26.25 75.23
C TRP A 341 5.11 25.57 74.12
N TYR A 342 6.44 25.53 74.27
CA TYR A 342 7.33 24.86 73.31
C TYR A 342 6.98 23.38 73.14
N ALA A 343 6.74 22.64 74.24
CA ALA A 343 6.39 21.23 74.19
C ALA A 343 5.07 20.98 73.44
N ASN A 344 4.02 21.75 73.75
CA ASN A 344 2.72 21.61 73.08
C ASN A 344 2.78 22.00 71.59
N MET A 345 3.43 23.12 71.26
CA MET A 345 3.63 23.52 69.86
C MET A 345 4.53 22.53 69.10
N SER A 346 5.46 21.85 69.78
CA SER A 346 6.26 20.79 69.17
C SER A 346 5.44 19.55 68.82
N ILE A 347 4.41 19.21 69.60
CA ILE A 347 3.45 18.16 69.22
C ILE A 347 2.76 18.56 67.93
N TYR A 348 2.29 19.82 67.81
CA TYR A 348 1.64 20.31 66.59
C TYR A 348 2.57 20.30 65.36
N MET A 349 3.83 20.72 65.51
CA MET A 349 4.86 20.64 64.47
C MET A 349 5.17 19.20 64.04
N ASN A 350 5.17 18.23 64.97
CA ASN A 350 5.40 16.83 64.64
C ASN A 350 4.29 16.25 63.73
N VAL A 351 3.07 16.77 63.82
CA VAL A 351 1.98 16.41 62.89
C VAL A 351 2.27 16.91 61.49
N MET A 352 2.72 18.16 61.36
CA MET A 352 3.09 18.73 60.07
C MET A 352 4.20 17.90 59.43
N LYS A 353 5.23 17.56 60.21
CA LYS A 353 6.31 16.66 59.78
C LYS A 353 5.79 15.28 59.36
N TYR A 354 4.85 14.70 60.10
CA TYR A 354 4.24 13.42 59.74
C TYR A 354 3.44 13.51 58.43
N ALA A 355 2.63 14.56 58.26
CA ALA A 355 1.90 14.83 57.04
C ALA A 355 2.84 15.05 55.84
N GLN A 356 3.93 15.80 56.00
CA GLN A 356 4.97 15.98 54.99
C GLN A 356 5.59 14.63 54.57
N LYS A 357 5.91 13.76 55.54
CA LYS A 357 6.47 12.42 55.26
C LYS A 357 5.50 11.54 54.47
N MET A 358 4.22 11.56 54.83
CA MET A 358 3.19 10.78 54.13
C MET A 358 2.92 11.30 52.72
N LEU A 359 2.90 12.63 52.53
CA LEU A 359 2.80 13.24 51.21
C LEU A 359 4.00 12.88 50.34
N THR A 360 5.20 12.95 50.89
CA THR A 360 6.44 12.52 50.21
C THR A 360 6.34 11.06 49.76
N ALA A 361 5.92 10.16 50.66
CA ALA A 361 5.75 8.74 50.32
C ALA A 361 4.74 8.52 49.20
N LYS A 362 3.63 9.29 49.21
CA LYS A 362 2.63 9.25 48.14
C LYS A 362 3.19 9.76 46.82
N ILE A 363 3.92 10.87 46.82
CA ILE A 363 4.55 11.41 45.61
C ILE A 363 5.57 10.42 45.04
N ASN A 364 6.44 9.85 45.88
CA ASN A 364 7.41 8.85 45.46
C ASN A 364 6.74 7.60 44.85
N ASN A 365 5.59 7.17 45.39
CA ASN A 365 4.81 6.08 44.81
C ASN A 365 4.22 6.45 43.44
N LEU A 366 3.67 7.66 43.29
CA LEU A 366 3.17 8.16 42.00
C LEU A 366 4.28 8.24 40.96
N LEU A 367 5.44 8.80 41.32
CA LEU A 367 6.62 8.87 40.43
C LEU A 367 7.11 7.48 40.04
N LYS A 368 7.21 6.56 40.98
CA LYS A 368 7.61 5.17 40.70
C LYS A 368 6.63 4.48 39.76
N ASN A 369 5.33 4.69 39.92
CA ASN A 369 4.32 4.11 39.04
C ASN A 369 4.39 4.71 37.63
N ASN A 370 4.54 6.03 37.50
CA ASN A 370 4.70 6.70 36.21
C ASN A 370 6.00 6.25 35.53
N SER A 371 7.12 6.26 36.24
CA SER A 371 8.43 5.79 35.75
C SER A 371 8.39 4.33 35.27
N ASN A 372 7.70 3.45 36.01
CA ASN A 372 7.51 2.06 35.60
C ASN A 372 6.60 1.92 34.36
N ALA A 373 5.58 2.78 34.21
CA ALA A 373 4.73 2.79 33.03
C ALA A 373 5.52 3.24 31.80
N ASP A 374 6.24 4.36 31.91
CA ASP A 374 7.10 4.91 30.85
C ASP A 374 8.19 3.90 30.44
N MET A 375 8.81 3.22 31.42
CA MET A 375 9.79 2.15 31.15
C MET A 375 9.16 0.97 30.39
N LYS A 376 7.94 0.56 30.75
CA LYS A 376 7.23 -0.52 30.03
C LYS A 376 6.91 -0.11 28.59
N GLU A 377 6.41 1.11 28.39
CA GLU A 377 6.13 1.63 27.04
C GLU A 377 7.41 1.70 26.20
N MET A 378 8.51 2.18 26.78
CA MET A 378 9.82 2.21 26.13
C MET A 378 10.33 0.81 25.75
N ILE A 379 10.20 -0.18 26.64
CA ILE A 379 10.57 -1.58 26.35
C ILE A 379 9.73 -2.13 25.20
N ILE A 380 8.40 -1.92 25.23
CA ILE A 380 7.49 -2.38 24.16
C ILE A 380 7.87 -1.74 22.83
N ALA A 381 8.08 -0.42 22.79
CA ALA A 381 8.50 0.30 21.60
C ALA A 381 9.85 -0.22 21.06
N GLY A 382 10.82 -0.47 21.95
CA GLY A 382 12.12 -1.05 21.60
C GLY A 382 12.01 -2.46 20.99
N VAL A 383 11.17 -3.32 21.57
CA VAL A 383 10.91 -4.67 21.03
C VAL A 383 10.25 -4.59 19.66
N ILE A 384 9.21 -3.76 19.49
CA ILE A 384 8.54 -3.57 18.19
C ILE A 384 9.53 -3.04 17.14
N PHE A 385 10.33 -2.03 17.48
CA PHE A 385 11.34 -1.47 16.59
C PHE A 385 12.37 -2.51 16.17
N SER A 386 12.90 -3.30 17.11
CA SER A 386 13.83 -4.39 16.82
C SER A 386 13.21 -5.44 15.88
N GLY A 387 11.93 -5.78 16.08
CA GLY A 387 11.17 -6.67 15.21
C GLY A 387 11.03 -6.13 13.78
N ILE A 388 10.73 -4.84 13.63
CA ILE A 388 10.65 -4.18 12.30
C ILE A 388 12.00 -4.23 11.59
N VAL A 389 13.10 -3.95 12.31
CA VAL A 389 14.46 -3.99 11.76
C VAL A 389 14.86 -5.41 11.31
N ILE A 390 14.47 -6.45 12.05
CA ILE A 390 14.75 -7.85 11.70
C ILE A 390 13.89 -8.34 10.53
N ILE A 391 12.59 -7.99 10.52
CA ILE A 391 11.64 -8.47 9.52
C ILE A 391 11.80 -7.73 8.18
N SER A 392 12.18 -6.44 8.20
CA SER A 392 12.31 -5.62 7.00
C SER A 392 13.22 -6.24 5.92
N PRO A 393 14.46 -6.70 6.21
CA PRO A 393 15.30 -7.38 5.24
C PRO A 393 14.67 -8.66 4.66
N VAL A 394 13.98 -9.43 5.50
CA VAL A 394 13.32 -10.69 5.10
C VAL A 394 12.19 -10.41 4.11
N ILE A 395 11.34 -9.42 4.39
CA ILE A 395 10.25 -9.01 3.49
C ILE A 395 10.84 -8.48 2.17
N ILE A 396 11.85 -7.61 2.23
CA ILE A 396 12.51 -7.06 1.03
C ILE A 396 13.07 -8.20 0.17
N PHE A 397 13.75 -9.16 0.78
CA PHE A 397 14.29 -10.32 0.08
C PHE A 397 13.19 -11.17 -0.58
N PHE A 398 12.11 -11.46 0.15
CA PHE A 398 11.01 -12.26 -0.37
C PHE A 398 10.28 -11.57 -1.53
N VAL A 399 9.98 -10.27 -1.40
CA VAL A 399 9.35 -9.45 -2.45
C VAL A 399 10.23 -9.35 -3.68
N TYR A 400 11.54 -9.16 -3.50
CA TYR A 400 12.50 -9.18 -4.60
C TYR A 400 12.49 -10.53 -5.33
N LYS A 401 12.54 -11.64 -4.57
CA LYS A 401 12.53 -12.99 -5.14
C LYS A 401 11.24 -13.31 -5.89
N LEU A 402 10.09 -12.99 -5.30
CA LEU A 402 8.77 -13.21 -5.89
C LEU A 402 8.61 -12.40 -7.18
N THR A 403 8.96 -11.11 -7.15
CA THR A 403 8.85 -10.22 -8.31
C THR A 403 9.76 -10.69 -9.45
N SER A 404 11.00 -11.10 -9.14
CA SER A 404 11.93 -11.66 -10.14
C SER A 404 11.40 -12.95 -10.78
N ASN A 405 10.82 -13.84 -9.98
CA ASN A 405 10.23 -15.08 -10.49
C ASN A 405 9.02 -14.78 -11.40
N ILE A 406 8.12 -13.90 -11.00
CA ILE A 406 6.95 -13.49 -11.81
C ILE A 406 7.39 -12.91 -13.16
N GLN A 407 8.42 -12.05 -13.17
CA GLN A 407 8.97 -11.48 -14.40
C GLN A 407 9.58 -12.54 -15.33
N LYS A 408 10.23 -13.57 -14.78
CA LYS A 408 10.73 -14.71 -15.58
C LYS A 408 9.59 -15.53 -16.17
N TYR A 409 8.54 -15.80 -15.38
CA TYR A 409 7.37 -16.52 -15.85
C TYR A 409 6.65 -15.77 -16.97
N SER A 410 6.39 -14.47 -16.83
CA SER A 410 5.72 -13.67 -17.86
C SER A 410 6.48 -13.68 -19.19
N LEU A 411 7.82 -13.58 -19.14
CA LEU A 411 8.67 -13.64 -20.33
C LEU A 411 8.66 -15.03 -20.99
N SER A 412 8.61 -16.10 -20.19
CA SER A 412 8.49 -17.47 -20.70
C SER A 412 7.15 -17.71 -21.40
N ILE A 413 6.05 -17.17 -20.83
CA ILE A 413 4.71 -17.26 -21.42
C ILE A 413 4.68 -16.48 -22.73
N ALA A 414 5.18 -15.24 -22.75
CA ALA A 414 5.20 -14.42 -23.97
C ALA A 414 5.96 -15.11 -25.12
N LYS A 415 7.08 -15.79 -24.82
CA LYS A 415 7.84 -16.60 -25.80
C LYS A 415 7.04 -17.78 -26.31
N LYS A 416 6.41 -18.56 -25.42
CA LYS A 416 5.58 -19.71 -25.80
C LYS A 416 4.38 -19.30 -26.64
N THR A 417 3.68 -18.24 -26.25
CA THR A 417 2.54 -17.70 -27.01
C THR A 417 2.98 -17.26 -28.42
N LYS A 418 4.15 -16.62 -28.56
CA LYS A 418 4.70 -16.24 -29.86
C LYS A 418 5.03 -17.46 -30.73
N ALA A 419 5.58 -18.52 -30.15
CA ALA A 419 5.90 -19.76 -30.87
C ALA A 419 4.62 -20.47 -31.37
N VAL A 420 3.63 -20.66 -30.50
CA VAL A 420 2.33 -21.27 -30.85
C VAL A 420 1.65 -20.49 -31.98
N ASN A 421 1.68 -19.16 -31.94
CA ASN A 421 1.08 -18.35 -33.00
C ASN A 421 1.82 -18.51 -34.35
N ARG A 422 3.14 -18.70 -34.33
CA ARG A 422 3.93 -18.97 -35.55
C ARG A 422 3.61 -20.34 -36.14
N GLU A 423 3.57 -21.37 -35.32
CA GLU A 423 3.19 -22.73 -35.73
C GLU A 423 1.76 -22.77 -36.29
N LYS A 424 0.82 -22.09 -35.64
CA LYS A 424 -0.56 -21.96 -36.13
C LYS A 424 -0.61 -21.35 -37.52
N LYS A 425 0.10 -20.25 -37.77
CA LYS A 425 0.14 -19.61 -39.10
C LYS A 425 0.73 -20.53 -40.17
N GLN A 426 1.79 -21.28 -39.86
CA GLN A 426 2.40 -22.24 -40.79
C GLN A 426 1.45 -23.40 -41.11
N SER A 427 0.78 -23.94 -40.10
CA SER A 427 -0.22 -25.00 -40.28
C SER A 427 -1.40 -24.55 -41.14
N GLU A 428 -1.88 -23.31 -40.96
CA GLU A 428 -2.96 -22.74 -41.76
C GLU A 428 -2.54 -22.54 -43.22
N ALA A 429 -1.31 -22.08 -43.47
CA ALA A 429 -0.80 -21.89 -44.83
C ALA A 429 -0.76 -23.19 -45.63
N VAL A 430 -0.30 -24.30 -45.03
CA VAL A 430 -0.28 -25.62 -45.70
C VAL A 430 -1.69 -26.13 -45.98
N LEU A 431 -2.63 -25.95 -45.04
CA LEU A 431 -4.02 -26.37 -45.23
C LEU A 431 -4.68 -25.66 -46.42
N PHE A 432 -4.43 -24.36 -46.59
CA PHE A 432 -4.95 -23.58 -47.72
C PHE A 432 -4.29 -23.89 -49.07
N GLN A 433 -3.16 -24.59 -49.09
CA GLN A 433 -2.55 -25.10 -50.33
C GLN A 433 -3.19 -26.42 -50.79
N MET A 434 -3.76 -27.21 -49.87
CA MET A 434 -4.32 -28.53 -50.17
C MET A 434 -5.83 -28.50 -50.47
N LEU A 435 -6.54 -27.50 -49.95
CA LEU A 435 -7.99 -27.39 -50.07
C LEU A 435 -8.39 -25.95 -50.41
N PRO A 436 -9.54 -25.75 -51.09
CA PRO A 436 -10.06 -24.41 -51.29
C PRO A 436 -10.30 -23.72 -49.95
N ARG A 437 -10.02 -22.42 -49.88
CA ARG A 437 -10.07 -21.65 -48.63
C ARG A 437 -11.38 -21.77 -47.85
N THR A 438 -12.52 -21.70 -48.55
CA THR A 438 -13.85 -21.85 -47.94
C THR A 438 -14.04 -23.22 -47.31
N VAL A 439 -13.61 -24.28 -47.99
CA VAL A 439 -13.69 -25.67 -47.53
C VAL A 439 -12.73 -25.91 -46.35
N ALA A 440 -11.52 -25.35 -46.39
CA ALA A 440 -10.53 -25.42 -45.33
C ALA A 440 -10.99 -24.70 -44.05
N GLU A 441 -11.64 -23.53 -44.18
CA GLU A 441 -12.22 -22.79 -43.06
C GLU A 441 -13.38 -23.54 -42.42
N ASP A 442 -14.27 -24.13 -43.22
CA ASP A 442 -15.37 -24.96 -42.73
C ASP A 442 -14.88 -26.23 -42.01
N LEU A 443 -13.88 -26.92 -42.56
CA LEU A 443 -13.27 -28.09 -41.91
C LEU A 443 -12.62 -27.72 -40.57
N LYS A 444 -12.01 -26.55 -40.48
CA LYS A 444 -11.36 -26.06 -39.25
C LYS A 444 -12.37 -25.71 -38.16
N GLN A 445 -13.53 -25.17 -38.53
CA GLN A 445 -14.57 -24.78 -37.58
C GLN A 445 -15.46 -25.95 -37.17
N ASN A 446 -15.89 -26.77 -38.13
CA ASN A 446 -16.93 -27.78 -37.94
C ASN A 446 -16.38 -29.22 -37.90
N GLY A 447 -15.10 -29.44 -38.23
CA GLY A 447 -14.47 -30.77 -38.23
C GLY A 447 -14.88 -31.69 -39.39
N SER A 448 -15.88 -31.30 -40.19
CA SER A 448 -16.35 -32.01 -41.38
C SER A 448 -16.83 -31.03 -42.45
N PHE A 449 -16.82 -31.48 -43.71
CA PHE A 449 -17.37 -30.74 -44.85
C PHE A 449 -18.44 -31.60 -45.51
N ASN A 450 -19.65 -31.05 -45.68
CA ASN A 450 -20.75 -31.75 -46.32
C ASN A 450 -20.64 -31.60 -47.85
N ALA A 451 -20.89 -32.68 -48.58
CA ALA A 451 -20.94 -32.62 -50.04
C ALA A 451 -22.04 -31.65 -50.50
N GLU A 452 -21.72 -30.81 -51.48
CA GLU A 452 -22.59 -29.77 -52.00
C GLU A 452 -22.92 -30.02 -53.47
N HIS A 453 -24.18 -29.81 -53.84
CA HIS A 453 -24.65 -29.90 -55.22
C HIS A 453 -24.51 -28.53 -55.92
N PHE A 454 -23.77 -28.52 -57.02
CA PHE A 454 -23.60 -27.38 -57.90
C PHE A 454 -24.43 -27.60 -59.16
N PRO A 455 -25.50 -26.81 -59.36
CA PRO A 455 -26.43 -27.03 -60.47
C PRO A 455 -25.81 -26.78 -61.85
N GLU A 456 -24.78 -25.93 -61.91
CA GLU A 456 -24.07 -25.59 -63.13
C GLU A 456 -22.61 -25.30 -62.81
N CYS A 457 -21.71 -25.89 -63.60
CA CYS A 457 -20.27 -25.62 -63.62
C CYS A 457 -19.73 -25.96 -65.01
N THR A 458 -18.52 -25.52 -65.34
CA THR A 458 -17.81 -26.00 -66.53
C THR A 458 -16.53 -26.70 -66.10
N ILE A 459 -16.33 -27.91 -66.62
CA ILE A 459 -15.10 -28.69 -66.41
C ILE A 459 -14.28 -28.66 -67.69
N PHE A 460 -12.99 -28.42 -67.52
CA PHE A 460 -11.91 -28.65 -68.47
C PHE A 460 -11.22 -29.95 -68.13
N GLN A 461 -11.06 -30.83 -69.11
CA GLN A 461 -10.18 -32.00 -69.02
C GLN A 461 -9.19 -31.94 -70.18
N SER A 462 -7.91 -32.15 -69.87
CA SER A 462 -6.89 -32.34 -70.90
C SER A 462 -6.11 -33.63 -70.69
N ASP A 463 -5.48 -34.09 -71.77
CA ASP A 463 -4.66 -35.29 -71.83
C ASP A 463 -3.49 -35.06 -72.79
N MET A 464 -2.33 -35.67 -72.52
CA MET A 464 -1.15 -35.54 -73.36
C MET A 464 -1.18 -36.57 -74.50
N VAL A 465 -1.14 -36.10 -75.74
CA VAL A 465 -1.18 -36.97 -76.91
C VAL A 465 0.11 -37.76 -77.02
N GLY A 466 -0.01 -39.10 -77.01
CA GLY A 466 1.12 -40.01 -77.15
C GLY A 466 1.91 -40.25 -75.86
N PHE A 467 1.39 -39.82 -74.70
CA PHE A 467 2.07 -40.00 -73.41
C PHE A 467 2.47 -41.45 -73.12
N THR A 468 1.62 -42.43 -73.40
CA THR A 468 1.95 -43.86 -73.20
C THR A 468 3.20 -44.29 -73.97
N GLN A 469 3.37 -43.77 -75.20
CA GLN A 469 4.53 -44.07 -76.04
C GLN A 469 5.77 -43.25 -75.60
N LEU A 470 5.58 -41.98 -75.23
CA LEU A 470 6.65 -41.13 -74.71
C LEU A 470 7.20 -41.66 -73.38
N SER A 471 6.31 -42.10 -72.49
CA SER A 471 6.66 -42.67 -71.19
C SER A 471 7.29 -44.05 -71.28
N SER A 472 6.91 -44.89 -72.27
CA SER A 472 7.58 -46.19 -72.50
C SER A 472 9.02 -46.02 -72.99
N ASN A 473 9.31 -44.91 -73.67
CA ASN A 473 10.60 -44.63 -74.28
C ASN A 473 11.51 -43.73 -73.42
N SER A 474 11.03 -43.28 -72.25
CA SER A 474 11.73 -42.33 -71.38
C SER A 474 12.01 -42.93 -70.00
N SER A 475 13.06 -42.46 -69.34
CA SER A 475 13.28 -42.84 -67.94
C SER A 475 12.21 -42.24 -67.01
N PRO A 476 11.89 -42.87 -65.87
CA PRO A 476 10.93 -42.32 -64.91
C PRO A 476 11.24 -40.88 -64.46
N PHE A 477 12.53 -40.53 -64.35
CA PHE A 477 12.95 -39.16 -64.04
C PHE A 477 12.59 -38.17 -65.17
N GLN A 478 12.83 -38.54 -66.43
CA GLN A 478 12.48 -37.72 -67.59
C GLN A 478 10.96 -37.57 -67.76
N VAL A 479 10.18 -38.62 -67.48
CA VAL A 479 8.71 -38.57 -67.48
C VAL A 479 8.20 -37.63 -66.39
N THR A 480 8.81 -37.68 -65.20
CA THR A 480 8.44 -36.81 -64.08
C THR A 480 8.75 -35.34 -64.38
N ASP A 481 9.93 -35.06 -64.93
CA ASP A 481 10.33 -33.69 -65.31
C ASP A 481 9.44 -33.14 -66.45
N MET A 482 9.09 -33.99 -67.40
CA MET A 482 8.15 -33.68 -68.48
C MET A 482 6.76 -33.31 -67.94
N LEU A 483 6.21 -34.07 -67.00
CA LEU A 483 4.91 -33.78 -66.39
C LEU A 483 4.95 -32.54 -65.50
N ASN A 484 6.00 -32.38 -64.68
CA ASN A 484 6.18 -31.20 -63.84
C ASN A 484 6.29 -29.92 -64.67
N THR A 485 7.01 -29.96 -65.79
CA THR A 485 7.15 -28.80 -66.70
C THR A 485 5.79 -28.41 -67.30
N LEU A 486 5.01 -29.39 -67.78
CA LEU A 486 3.67 -29.14 -68.32
C LEU A 486 2.71 -28.61 -67.24
N PHE A 487 2.65 -29.28 -66.08
CA PHE A 487 1.71 -28.92 -65.02
C PHE A 487 2.09 -27.62 -64.31
N SER A 488 3.37 -27.27 -64.19
CA SER A 488 3.80 -25.96 -63.69
C SER A 488 3.32 -24.85 -64.64
N CYS A 489 3.46 -25.06 -65.96
CA CYS A 489 2.91 -24.14 -66.95
C CYS A 489 1.38 -24.00 -66.78
N PHE A 490 0.65 -25.08 -66.49
CA PHE A 490 -0.79 -25.02 -66.24
C PHE A 490 -1.12 -24.27 -64.94
N ASP A 491 -0.45 -24.61 -63.84
CA ASP A 491 -0.65 -24.00 -62.52
C ASP A 491 -0.41 -22.48 -62.57
N ASP A 492 0.62 -22.02 -63.27
CA ASP A 492 0.93 -20.60 -63.46
C ASP A 492 -0.22 -19.86 -64.14
N ARG A 493 -0.83 -20.45 -65.18
CA ARG A 493 -1.93 -19.82 -65.93
C ARG A 493 -3.24 -19.85 -65.17
N ILE A 494 -3.56 -20.95 -64.50
CA ILE A 494 -4.83 -21.15 -63.77
C ILE A 494 -5.00 -20.14 -62.64
N SER A 495 -3.91 -19.71 -62.00
CA SER A 495 -3.95 -18.68 -60.94
C SER A 495 -4.53 -17.32 -61.38
N ILE A 496 -4.57 -17.06 -62.69
CA ILE A 496 -5.06 -15.81 -63.29
C ILE A 496 -6.60 -15.84 -63.48
N TYR A 497 -7.20 -17.03 -63.53
CA TYR A 497 -8.62 -17.25 -63.83
C TYR A 497 -9.41 -17.71 -62.61
N ASP A 498 -10.73 -17.49 -62.60
CA ASP A 498 -11.63 -17.96 -61.53
C ASP A 498 -11.90 -19.46 -61.66
N THR A 499 -10.88 -20.26 -61.34
CA THR A 499 -10.84 -21.69 -61.58
C THR A 499 -10.20 -22.44 -60.42
N TYR A 500 -10.58 -23.70 -60.25
CA TYR A 500 -10.03 -24.59 -59.24
C TYR A 500 -9.47 -25.86 -59.88
N LYS A 501 -8.24 -26.20 -59.53
CA LYS A 501 -7.57 -27.43 -59.95
C LYS A 501 -8.16 -28.63 -59.20
N VAL A 502 -8.73 -29.56 -59.95
CA VAL A 502 -9.22 -30.82 -59.41
C VAL A 502 -8.09 -31.85 -59.46
N GLU A 503 -8.06 -32.75 -58.49
CA GLU A 503 -7.08 -33.82 -58.51
C GLU A 503 -7.28 -34.74 -59.71
N THR A 504 -6.18 -35.07 -60.38
CA THR A 504 -6.16 -35.94 -61.55
C THR A 504 -5.28 -37.16 -61.38
N VAL A 505 -5.43 -38.12 -62.30
CA VAL A 505 -4.66 -39.36 -62.35
C VAL A 505 -3.87 -39.39 -63.65
N GLY A 506 -2.58 -39.70 -63.57
CA GLY A 506 -1.70 -39.84 -64.74
C GLY A 506 -1.31 -38.51 -65.37
N ASP A 507 -1.35 -38.47 -66.69
CA ASP A 507 -1.06 -37.33 -67.56
C ASP A 507 -2.26 -36.42 -67.82
N GLY A 508 -3.43 -36.81 -67.32
CA GLY A 508 -4.64 -36.00 -67.38
C GLY A 508 -4.58 -34.78 -66.45
N TYR A 509 -5.20 -33.69 -66.86
CA TYR A 509 -5.29 -32.46 -66.07
C TYR A 509 -6.70 -31.87 -66.10
N MET A 510 -7.27 -31.62 -64.91
CA MET A 510 -8.68 -31.27 -64.71
C MET A 510 -8.82 -29.95 -63.96
N VAL A 511 -9.63 -29.06 -64.51
CA VAL A 511 -9.93 -27.76 -63.92
C VAL A 511 -11.42 -27.52 -63.97
N VAL A 512 -11.97 -26.90 -62.93
CA VAL A 512 -13.40 -26.53 -62.87
C VAL A 512 -13.54 -25.04 -62.59
N SER A 513 -14.56 -24.43 -63.17
CA SER A 513 -15.04 -23.11 -62.74
C SER A 513 -16.49 -23.20 -62.30
N GLY A 514 -16.91 -22.32 -61.38
CA GLY A 514 -18.22 -22.37 -60.72
C GLY A 514 -18.26 -23.25 -59.46
N VAL A 515 -17.13 -23.86 -59.09
CA VAL A 515 -16.93 -24.69 -57.90
C VAL A 515 -15.56 -24.35 -57.27
N PRO A 516 -15.42 -24.21 -55.94
CA PRO A 516 -16.46 -24.31 -54.91
C PRO A 516 -17.34 -23.05 -54.80
N ARG A 517 -17.00 -21.97 -55.52
CA ARG A 517 -17.78 -20.73 -55.53
C ARG A 517 -18.55 -20.61 -56.85
N ARG A 518 -19.87 -20.51 -56.76
CA ARG A 518 -20.75 -20.25 -57.91
C ARG A 518 -20.45 -18.88 -58.49
N ASN A 519 -20.29 -18.79 -59.81
CA ASN A 519 -19.98 -17.54 -60.52
C ASN A 519 -20.98 -17.19 -61.65
N GLY A 520 -22.18 -17.79 -61.62
CA GLY A 520 -23.18 -17.65 -62.68
C GLY A 520 -22.69 -18.29 -63.99
N VAL A 521 -23.13 -17.81 -65.14
CA VAL A 521 -22.71 -18.37 -66.45
C VAL A 521 -21.22 -18.15 -66.80
N ARG A 522 -20.49 -17.35 -66.00
CA ARG A 522 -19.08 -17.02 -66.25
C ARG A 522 -18.16 -18.23 -66.20
N HIS A 523 -18.53 -19.32 -65.51
CA HIS A 523 -17.69 -20.52 -65.50
C HIS A 523 -17.36 -21.04 -66.90
N ALA A 524 -18.27 -20.91 -67.86
CA ALA A 524 -18.04 -21.34 -69.23
C ALA A 524 -17.01 -20.47 -69.93
N SER A 525 -17.08 -19.14 -69.77
CA SER A 525 -16.12 -18.22 -70.40
C SER A 525 -14.74 -18.26 -69.76
N GLU A 526 -14.65 -18.45 -68.43
CA GLU A 526 -13.38 -18.65 -67.71
C GLU A 526 -12.66 -19.90 -68.25
N ILE A 527 -13.36 -21.04 -68.33
CA ILE A 527 -12.79 -22.29 -68.84
C ILE A 527 -12.45 -22.20 -70.33
N ALA A 528 -13.31 -21.61 -71.16
CA ALA A 528 -13.02 -21.46 -72.59
C ALA A 528 -11.81 -20.55 -72.85
N THR A 529 -11.68 -19.46 -72.11
CA THR A 529 -10.53 -18.54 -72.21
C THR A 529 -9.26 -19.23 -71.71
N LEU A 530 -9.32 -19.91 -70.55
CA LEU A 530 -8.22 -20.73 -70.04
C LEU A 530 -7.79 -21.79 -71.06
N SER A 531 -8.74 -22.48 -71.71
CA SER A 531 -8.44 -23.52 -72.69
C SER A 531 -7.62 -23.00 -73.87
N LEU A 532 -8.01 -21.84 -74.41
CA LEU A 532 -7.29 -21.17 -75.50
C LEU A 532 -5.90 -20.70 -75.05
N ASP A 533 -5.80 -20.14 -73.84
CA ASP A 533 -4.54 -19.67 -73.25
C ASP A 533 -3.56 -20.83 -73.00
N LEU A 534 -4.04 -21.92 -72.41
CA LEU A 534 -3.25 -23.14 -72.19
C LEU A 534 -2.77 -23.73 -73.52
N LEU A 535 -3.65 -23.84 -74.52
CA LEU A 535 -3.28 -24.36 -75.84
C LEU A 535 -2.22 -23.48 -76.52
N TYR A 536 -2.31 -22.15 -76.39
CA TYR A 536 -1.31 -21.21 -76.90
C TYR A 536 0.06 -21.40 -76.24
N HIS A 537 0.10 -21.52 -74.91
CA HIS A 537 1.35 -21.68 -74.16
C HIS A 537 1.98 -23.06 -74.36
N VAL A 538 1.19 -24.14 -74.38
CA VAL A 538 1.68 -25.51 -74.59
C VAL A 538 2.26 -25.70 -76.00
N ASN A 539 1.66 -25.09 -77.02
CA ASN A 539 2.19 -25.15 -78.40
C ASN A 539 3.57 -24.50 -78.57
N LYS A 540 4.06 -23.76 -77.57
CA LYS A 540 5.41 -23.16 -77.52
C LYS A 540 6.35 -23.90 -76.57
N LEU A 541 5.85 -24.84 -75.79
CA LEU A 541 6.62 -25.59 -74.81
C LEU A 541 7.29 -26.80 -75.49
N GLU A 542 8.59 -26.95 -75.27
CA GLU A 542 9.38 -28.08 -75.80
C GLU A 542 9.55 -29.16 -74.73
N LEU A 543 9.60 -30.42 -75.17
CA LEU A 543 9.85 -31.56 -74.30
C LEU A 543 11.28 -31.48 -73.72
N PRO A 544 11.47 -31.48 -72.37
CA PRO A 544 12.77 -31.26 -71.76
C PRO A 544 13.90 -32.19 -72.22
N HIS A 545 13.56 -33.44 -72.56
CA HIS A 545 14.50 -34.49 -72.93
C HIS A 545 14.49 -34.84 -74.43
N LEU A 546 13.65 -34.18 -75.24
CA LEU A 546 13.52 -34.38 -76.69
C LEU A 546 13.48 -33.02 -77.39
N SER A 547 14.66 -32.45 -77.63
CA SER A 547 14.80 -31.13 -78.26
C SER A 547 14.16 -31.09 -79.65
N GLY A 548 13.33 -30.08 -79.90
CA GLY A 548 12.59 -29.91 -81.15
C GLY A 548 11.23 -30.60 -81.21
N GLU A 549 10.89 -31.48 -80.25
CA GLU A 549 9.53 -31.99 -80.08
C GLU A 549 8.74 -31.13 -79.08
N ARG A 550 7.50 -30.83 -79.44
CA ARG A 550 6.60 -29.98 -78.63
C ARG A 550 5.51 -30.80 -78.00
N TYR A 551 5.04 -30.33 -76.84
CA TYR A 551 3.87 -30.90 -76.21
C TYR A 551 2.65 -30.80 -77.13
N LYS A 552 1.87 -31.88 -77.16
CA LYS A 552 0.61 -31.96 -77.88
C LYS A 552 -0.45 -32.40 -76.88
N ILE A 553 -1.54 -31.64 -76.79
CA ILE A 553 -2.62 -31.91 -75.83
C ILE A 553 -3.95 -32.04 -76.54
N ARG A 554 -4.85 -32.83 -75.97
CA ARG A 554 -6.28 -32.78 -76.28
C ARG A 554 -6.99 -32.07 -75.14
N ILE A 555 -8.01 -31.29 -75.47
CA ILE A 555 -8.83 -30.60 -74.47
C ILE A 555 -10.31 -30.92 -74.73
N GLY A 556 -11.01 -31.35 -73.70
CA GLY A 556 -12.46 -31.49 -73.66
C GLY A 556 -13.08 -30.55 -72.62
N CYS A 557 -14.16 -29.86 -72.99
CA CYS A 557 -14.91 -28.98 -72.09
C CYS A 557 -16.40 -29.36 -72.06
N HIS A 558 -16.96 -29.43 -70.87
CA HIS A 558 -18.38 -29.72 -70.68
C HIS A 558 -18.98 -28.94 -69.51
N SER A 559 -20.11 -28.28 -69.76
CA SER A 559 -20.93 -27.65 -68.75
C SER A 559 -22.08 -28.54 -68.28
N GLY A 560 -22.25 -28.68 -66.97
CA GLY A 560 -23.34 -29.44 -66.36
C GLY A 560 -23.26 -29.49 -64.83
N PRO A 561 -24.23 -30.15 -64.16
CA PRO A 561 -24.28 -30.24 -62.71
C PRO A 561 -23.24 -31.20 -62.13
N VAL A 562 -22.68 -30.86 -60.97
CA VAL A 562 -21.74 -31.71 -60.22
C VAL A 562 -22.05 -31.71 -58.73
N VAL A 563 -21.66 -32.78 -58.05
CA VAL A 563 -21.58 -32.83 -56.59
C VAL A 563 -20.11 -32.71 -56.22
N ALA A 564 -19.75 -31.76 -55.37
CA ALA A 564 -18.38 -31.57 -54.89
C ALA A 564 -18.29 -31.81 -53.38
N GLY A 565 -17.27 -32.53 -52.94
CA GLY A 565 -17.12 -32.89 -51.53
C GLY A 565 -15.71 -33.29 -51.17
N VAL A 566 -15.41 -33.30 -49.87
CA VAL A 566 -14.11 -33.76 -49.35
C VAL A 566 -14.17 -35.25 -49.10
N VAL A 567 -13.26 -36.01 -49.72
CA VAL A 567 -13.14 -37.46 -49.55
C VAL A 567 -11.85 -37.80 -48.82
N GLY A 568 -11.94 -38.74 -47.88
CA GLY A 568 -10.82 -39.21 -47.06
C GLY A 568 -10.64 -38.41 -45.78
N SER A 569 -10.43 -39.11 -44.66
CA SER A 569 -10.23 -38.49 -43.33
C SER A 569 -8.77 -38.18 -43.01
N LYS A 570 -7.83 -38.99 -43.53
CA LYS A 570 -6.38 -38.83 -43.31
C LYS A 570 -5.69 -37.98 -44.37
N ASN A 571 -6.21 -38.01 -45.60
CA ASN A 571 -5.72 -37.21 -46.73
C ASN A 571 -6.95 -36.63 -47.45
N PRO A 572 -7.48 -35.49 -46.95
CA PRO A 572 -8.71 -34.91 -47.48
C PRO A 572 -8.47 -34.33 -48.87
N ARG A 573 -9.23 -34.81 -49.84
CA ARG A 573 -9.17 -34.37 -51.24
C ARG A 573 -10.52 -33.81 -51.65
N TYR A 574 -10.53 -32.62 -52.24
CA TYR A 574 -11.76 -32.02 -52.75
C TYR A 574 -12.06 -32.56 -54.14
N CYS A 575 -13.04 -33.45 -54.24
CA CYS A 575 -13.34 -34.24 -55.42
C CYS A 575 -14.69 -33.82 -56.04
N LEU A 576 -14.79 -33.95 -57.37
CA LEU A 576 -16.03 -33.76 -58.12
C LEU A 576 -16.63 -35.12 -58.51
N PHE A 577 -17.94 -35.21 -58.44
CA PHE A 577 -18.73 -36.39 -58.82
C PHE A 577 -19.91 -35.99 -59.70
N GLY A 578 -20.33 -36.90 -60.58
CA GLY A 578 -21.51 -36.72 -61.41
C GLY A 578 -21.31 -37.19 -62.86
N SER A 579 -22.40 -37.18 -63.63
CA SER A 579 -22.37 -37.52 -65.06
C SER A 579 -21.50 -36.55 -65.87
N THR A 580 -21.43 -35.27 -65.46
CA THR A 580 -20.61 -34.22 -66.09
C THR A 580 -19.12 -34.58 -66.15
N VAL A 581 -18.56 -35.17 -65.09
CA VAL A 581 -17.14 -35.62 -65.06
C VAL A 581 -16.88 -36.71 -66.10
N ARG A 582 -17.84 -37.60 -66.34
CA ARG A 582 -17.73 -38.66 -67.34
C ARG A 582 -17.90 -38.11 -68.76
N ILE A 583 -18.78 -37.12 -68.95
CA ILE A 583 -19.03 -36.50 -70.26
C ILE A 583 -17.81 -35.67 -70.67
N VAL A 584 -17.20 -34.90 -69.78
CA VAL A 584 -15.97 -34.15 -70.11
C VAL A 584 -14.82 -35.08 -70.49
N ALA A 585 -14.66 -36.22 -69.80
CA ALA A 585 -13.67 -37.23 -70.18
C ALA A 585 -13.93 -37.80 -71.59
N LEU A 586 -15.20 -37.98 -71.98
CA LEU A 586 -15.55 -38.38 -73.34
C LEU A 586 -15.27 -37.27 -74.37
N MET A 587 -15.52 -36.00 -74.00
CA MET A 587 -15.19 -34.85 -74.86
C MET A 587 -13.67 -34.73 -75.08
N GLU A 588 -12.86 -35.05 -74.07
CA GLU A 588 -11.40 -35.10 -74.21
C GLU A 588 -10.98 -36.28 -75.10
N SER A 589 -11.43 -37.50 -74.78
CA SER A 589 -10.93 -38.72 -75.43
C SER A 589 -11.31 -38.83 -76.91
N SER A 590 -12.42 -38.19 -77.30
CA SER A 590 -12.86 -38.07 -78.70
C SER A 590 -12.27 -36.86 -79.43
N GLY A 591 -11.53 -36.03 -78.70
CA GLY A 591 -10.87 -34.82 -79.19
C GLY A 591 -9.76 -35.11 -80.20
N GLU A 592 -9.48 -34.10 -81.01
CA GLU A 592 -8.35 -34.13 -81.95
C GLU A 592 -7.15 -33.45 -81.32
N THR A 593 -5.97 -33.84 -81.77
CA THR A 593 -4.71 -33.31 -81.25
C THR A 593 -4.66 -31.79 -81.44
N ASN A 594 -4.29 -31.07 -80.37
CA ASN A 594 -4.20 -29.61 -80.31
C ASN A 594 -5.50 -28.88 -80.67
N LYS A 595 -6.66 -29.49 -80.38
CA LYS A 595 -7.96 -28.85 -80.49
C LYS A 595 -8.72 -28.90 -79.17
N ILE A 596 -9.62 -27.93 -79.01
CA ILE A 596 -10.50 -27.81 -77.85
C ILE A 596 -11.90 -28.25 -78.27
N GLN A 597 -12.34 -29.40 -77.79
CA GLN A 597 -13.68 -29.91 -78.02
C GLN A 597 -14.63 -29.41 -76.94
N VAL A 598 -15.76 -28.82 -77.34
CA VAL A 598 -16.79 -28.35 -76.41
C VAL A 598 -18.11 -29.09 -76.67
N SER A 599 -18.80 -29.47 -75.59
CA SER A 599 -20.14 -30.04 -75.67
C SER A 599 -21.19 -29.00 -76.08
N HIS A 600 -22.36 -29.45 -76.56
CA HIS A 600 -23.49 -28.56 -76.84
C HIS A 600 -23.89 -27.68 -75.66
N SER A 601 -23.89 -28.21 -74.43
CA SER A 601 -24.19 -27.42 -73.22
C SER A 601 -23.22 -26.25 -73.01
N THR A 602 -21.93 -26.46 -73.25
CA THR A 602 -20.91 -25.41 -73.16
C THR A 602 -21.06 -24.41 -74.29
N TYR A 603 -21.30 -24.91 -75.52
CA TYR A 603 -21.55 -24.07 -76.70
C TYR A 603 -22.73 -23.13 -76.49
N SER A 604 -23.85 -23.60 -75.94
CA SER A 604 -25.03 -22.76 -75.68
C SER A 604 -24.73 -21.63 -74.69
N LEU A 605 -23.93 -21.92 -73.65
CA LEU A 605 -23.50 -20.91 -72.69
C LEU A 605 -22.52 -19.90 -73.32
N LEU A 606 -21.53 -20.36 -74.09
CA LEU A 606 -20.57 -19.49 -74.77
C LEU A 606 -21.24 -18.63 -75.85
N SER A 607 -22.22 -19.18 -76.57
CA SER A 607 -23.02 -18.45 -77.56
C SER A 607 -23.89 -17.37 -76.91
N ALA A 608 -24.43 -17.64 -75.72
CA ALA A 608 -25.18 -16.64 -74.95
C ALA A 608 -24.28 -15.53 -74.39
N ILE A 609 -23.02 -15.84 -74.05
CA ILE A 609 -22.03 -14.86 -73.57
C ILE A 609 -21.48 -13.99 -74.72
N GLY A 610 -21.25 -14.61 -75.89
CA GLY A 610 -20.68 -13.96 -77.07
C GLY A 610 -19.15 -13.87 -77.05
N GLY A 611 -18.56 -13.56 -78.22
CA GLY A 611 -17.11 -13.35 -78.38
C GLY A 611 -16.26 -14.61 -78.54
N PHE A 612 -16.85 -15.78 -78.78
CA PHE A 612 -16.13 -17.03 -79.04
C PHE A 612 -16.51 -17.58 -80.42
N GLU A 613 -15.51 -17.90 -81.23
CA GLU A 613 -15.71 -18.55 -82.52
C GLU A 613 -15.65 -20.07 -82.35
N MET A 614 -16.72 -20.74 -82.77
CA MET A 614 -16.89 -22.18 -82.63
C MET A 614 -17.39 -22.81 -83.93
N GLU A 615 -16.81 -23.94 -84.32
CA GLU A 615 -17.17 -24.68 -85.54
C GLU A 615 -17.90 -25.99 -85.18
N GLU A 616 -19.02 -26.28 -85.83
CA GLU A 616 -19.75 -27.54 -85.64
C GLU A 616 -18.95 -28.73 -86.20
N ARG A 617 -18.80 -29.79 -85.40
CA ARG A 617 -18.04 -30.99 -85.80
C ARG A 617 -18.96 -32.11 -86.29
N GLN A 618 -19.36 -32.98 -85.37
CA GLN A 618 -20.15 -34.18 -85.63
C GLN A 618 -20.98 -34.51 -84.39
N THR A 619 -22.12 -35.15 -84.61
CA THR A 619 -22.99 -35.64 -83.53
C THR A 619 -22.39 -36.91 -82.92
N MET A 620 -22.12 -36.88 -81.62
CA MET A 620 -21.60 -38.02 -80.86
C MET A 620 -22.69 -38.65 -79.99
N THR A 621 -22.68 -39.98 -79.87
CA THR A 621 -23.59 -40.69 -78.96
C THR A 621 -23.03 -40.70 -77.54
N VAL A 622 -23.72 -40.06 -76.61
CA VAL A 622 -23.37 -40.05 -75.19
C VAL A 622 -24.30 -41.01 -74.44
N PHE A 623 -23.72 -42.01 -73.76
CA PHE A 623 -24.48 -42.97 -72.95
C PHE A 623 -24.61 -42.47 -71.51
N MET A 624 -25.76 -41.87 -71.17
CA MET A 624 -26.08 -41.48 -69.78
C MET A 624 -26.52 -42.70 -68.96
N LYS A 625 -26.10 -42.79 -67.70
CA LYS A 625 -26.37 -43.96 -66.84
C LYS A 625 -27.74 -43.89 -66.16
N ASP A 626 -28.27 -42.69 -65.98
CA ASP A 626 -29.56 -42.44 -65.34
C ASP A 626 -30.63 -42.07 -66.38
N GLU A 627 -30.99 -43.06 -67.19
CA GLU A 627 -32.37 -43.42 -67.54
C GLU A 627 -32.31 -44.81 -68.19
N LEU A 628 -33.17 -45.70 -67.71
CA LEU A 628 -33.37 -47.07 -68.21
C LEU A 628 -33.99 -47.08 -69.62
N LYS A 629 -33.34 -46.44 -70.61
CA LYS A 629 -33.68 -46.56 -72.04
C LYS A 629 -32.41 -46.77 -72.86
N LYS A 630 -32.40 -47.88 -73.60
CA LYS A 630 -31.39 -48.35 -74.58
C LYS A 630 -31.17 -47.41 -75.79
N HIS A 631 -31.35 -46.10 -75.64
CA HIS A 631 -31.16 -45.12 -76.72
C HIS A 631 -30.12 -44.11 -76.25
N GLY A 632 -28.91 -44.17 -76.81
CA GLY A 632 -27.89 -43.15 -76.56
C GLY A 632 -28.41 -41.77 -76.99
N CYS A 633 -28.08 -40.73 -76.24
CA CYS A 633 -28.45 -39.37 -76.61
C CYS A 633 -27.38 -38.86 -77.57
N SER A 634 -27.77 -38.57 -78.81
CA SER A 634 -26.90 -37.97 -79.82
C SER A 634 -26.74 -36.48 -79.51
N GLN A 635 -25.54 -36.03 -79.16
CA GLN A 635 -25.21 -34.64 -78.86
C GLN A 635 -24.24 -34.09 -79.92
N THR A 636 -24.56 -32.92 -80.48
CA THR A 636 -23.63 -32.18 -81.36
C THR A 636 -22.47 -31.61 -80.57
N THR A 637 -21.27 -31.75 -81.12
CA THR A 637 -20.01 -31.24 -80.53
C THR A 637 -19.42 -30.16 -81.40
N PHE A 638 -18.65 -29.25 -80.80
CA PHE A 638 -18.08 -28.09 -81.47
C PHE A 638 -16.58 -27.98 -81.20
N TRP A 639 -15.82 -27.42 -82.13
CA TRP A 639 -14.45 -26.98 -81.93
C TRP A 639 -14.45 -25.53 -81.46
N LEU A 640 -13.78 -25.23 -80.35
CA LEU A 640 -13.49 -23.86 -79.95
C LEU A 640 -12.21 -23.41 -80.67
N LEU A 641 -12.31 -22.39 -81.52
CA LEU A 641 -11.22 -21.95 -82.38
C LEU A 641 -10.48 -20.75 -81.80
N GLN A 642 -11.21 -19.67 -81.52
CA GLN A 642 -10.64 -18.43 -81.01
C GLN A 642 -11.65 -17.61 -80.20
N LYS A 643 -11.16 -16.55 -79.58
CA LYS A 643 -11.96 -15.55 -78.87
C LYS A 643 -11.75 -14.20 -79.54
N ASP A 644 -12.82 -13.56 -80.00
CA ASP A 644 -12.77 -12.24 -80.62
C ASP A 644 -12.41 -11.19 -79.56
N PHE A 645 -11.32 -10.47 -79.81
CA PHE A 645 -10.80 -9.44 -78.90
C PHE A 645 -11.63 -8.14 -78.87
N GLN A 646 -12.83 -8.09 -79.46
CA GLN A 646 -13.61 -6.85 -79.56
C GLN A 646 -14.61 -6.57 -78.41
N VAL A 647 -14.64 -7.37 -77.35
CA VAL A 647 -15.47 -7.05 -76.16
C VAL A 647 -14.68 -7.30 -74.87
N TRP A 648 -13.66 -6.47 -74.60
CA TRP A 648 -13.00 -6.42 -73.29
C TRP A 648 -12.37 -5.06 -72.95
N GLU A 649 -13.11 -3.96 -73.20
CA GLU A 649 -12.87 -2.70 -72.46
C GLU A 649 -13.83 -2.67 -71.26
N GLY A 650 -13.36 -3.13 -70.10
CA GLY A 650 -14.17 -3.12 -68.89
C GLY A 650 -13.52 -3.67 -67.62
N TYR A 651 -12.31 -4.22 -67.69
CA TYR A 651 -11.57 -4.71 -66.51
C TYR A 651 -10.04 -4.49 -66.59
N SER A 652 -9.61 -3.35 -67.14
CA SER A 652 -8.23 -2.87 -67.06
C SER A 652 -8.08 -1.65 -66.12
N THR A 653 -8.86 -1.61 -65.05
CA THR A 653 -8.57 -0.80 -63.88
C THR A 653 -8.90 -1.62 -62.65
N ILE A 654 -7.89 -2.27 -62.07
CA ILE A 654 -7.68 -2.68 -60.66
C ILE A 654 -6.63 -3.81 -60.70
N SER A 655 -5.37 -3.48 -60.98
CA SER A 655 -4.23 -4.36 -60.68
C SER A 655 -2.90 -3.60 -60.45
N GLU A 656 -2.95 -2.31 -60.12
CA GLU A 656 -1.78 -1.54 -59.67
C GLU A 656 -1.82 -1.16 -58.17
N ALA A 657 -2.60 -1.87 -57.36
CA ALA A 657 -2.65 -1.64 -55.91
C ALA A 657 -2.54 -2.94 -55.10
N SER A 658 -1.46 -3.72 -55.29
CA SER A 658 -1.10 -4.81 -54.38
C SER A 658 0.39 -5.20 -54.39
N SER A 659 1.29 -4.26 -54.67
CA SER A 659 2.75 -4.44 -54.53
C SER A 659 3.35 -3.54 -53.44
N PHE A 660 2.77 -3.55 -52.24
CA PHE A 660 3.45 -3.10 -51.03
C PHE A 660 3.19 -4.10 -49.90
N GLY A 661 4.19 -4.93 -49.59
CA GLY A 661 4.10 -5.82 -48.43
C GLY A 661 5.01 -7.06 -48.41
N SER A 662 6.26 -6.97 -48.87
CA SER A 662 7.29 -7.98 -48.56
C SER A 662 8.56 -7.31 -48.02
N SER A 663 8.43 -6.72 -46.83
CA SER A 663 9.54 -6.54 -45.89
C SER A 663 8.98 -6.19 -44.50
N LEU A 664 8.69 -7.25 -43.71
CA LEU A 664 8.78 -7.30 -42.24
C LEU A 664 8.39 -8.68 -41.71
#